data_AF-A0A1M6CXV5-F1
#
_entry.id   AF-A0A1M6CXV5-F1
#
_cell.length_a   1.000
_cell.length_b   1.000
_cell.length_c   1.000
_cell.angle_alpha   90.00
_cell.angle_beta   90.00
_cell.angle_gamma   90.00
#
_symmetry.space_group_name_H-M   'P 1'
#
loop_
_entity.id
_entity.type
_entity.pdbx_description
1 polymer ?
#
loop_
_entity_poly.entity_id
_entity_poly.type
_entity_poly.pdbx_seq_one_letter_code
_entity_poly.pdbx_strand_id
1 'polypeptide(L)'
;MDKRLFRLLAVLLALALCFSVGCSDDDSLTPEQKEWLLKGNAVDGPIEGAKITITDSRGNEWTASSLTDAAGAYRITLPEDIKGPLRIRLYDGGCDNSTNPCTLFEGEYYALVSQFRGEAASGHPTPLTTLIYFVALARAGGDPLAVTNTDVNAATSIVESLFGLGLEFESIATPPTVQTNQKIDQDILDEMTAHRTAIDFLLYVVENAAAGTDADIDEVLLTFALDIMDGTVDGAADGLDQDLLSALNFDDSYMGMLSEFGQRFVSRLNALDDPAALEAALQAAAAKLANEDADGAIGEGMGAAAVANLGAEADTSGAKARLATSSPVAVQLAVLGTYDPDPNADISEAYAEIVAYDPATQQVYVTNAGEMPDRKDDYVKVDIIDVSDPTAPAYVDSIDVSGMGAGVNSCAVKNGVVAIAIESDPKQNPGVVAFYQTDGTYINHVTVGALPDMVTFTPDGAKVLVANEGEPNGDYTTDPEGSVSIIDISGGAASASVSTAGFAGFNGDKEALIASGVRIFGPNAAVAQDLEPEYIAVNADSTTAYVTLQENNAIAEIDLATATVTGIFPLGYKDHSLEGNGLDASNKDDAINIATWPVLGMYMPDSIAAYNLGGEIFLVTANEGDAREYDAFEEEESIEDLDLDETAFPNASTLQEKENLGKLSVTNTMGDADNDGDYDELYSFGARSFSVWKVGASGLELVFDSGDKMEQVVAAMFPEAFNTTDDEIKFDNRSDNKGPEPEALAIGEIDGRVYAFVGLERMGGIMTFDITIPENPVYCHYINNRNMTWDEDDETTGPALDMAPEGLIFIPASDSPNGKPMLACANEMSGTTTLYSVDSASRKAEFAVFTDPHYYDSSLGTEGAAFEAYLLQDRKLIAESEAIMDSTVRMIRAENPDFVLVCGDLTKDGALASHQEFAEGIAKIEAAGAQVYVVPGNHDVNNPQAYGYEGDNEVAVDNISAEDFATIYADFGYSEAIARDPNSLSYVVQPNDWLRIIGMDSCKYSAEDNAEHAETSGAFSAETLAWIKAQTGEAMDAGFTVIGFQHHNLVEHYTGQSVDAIGADYVIDDYENVAETLADAGMHVVFTGHYHANDITKFATEASFVYDVETGSTVTSPCPWRTVSLDGSEQTMEIATHLIEWIDYDLDGEYFQDYAAEYLEDGLEVVATVLLQSLFGVDAATAQALAPDVAAAYAAHYAGDETPTAEVLAKINAYLADENTATLGQMMGTLWTDLNPSDGAVFIDLVTGESVDLSK
;
A
#
# COMPACT_ATOMS: atom_id res chain seq x y z
N MET A 1 7.88 7.99 -6.18
CA MET A 1 8.90 7.46 -7.13
C MET A 1 10.05 6.79 -6.37
N ASP A 2 10.00 5.47 -6.25
CA ASP A 2 10.88 4.68 -5.38
C ASP A 2 12.28 4.41 -6.00
N LYS A 3 13.30 4.55 -5.14
CA LYS A 3 14.73 4.29 -5.33
C LYS A 3 15.05 2.85 -5.76
N ARG A 4 14.06 1.97 -5.92
CA ARG A 4 14.21 0.59 -6.43
C ARG A 4 14.52 0.54 -7.92
N LEU A 5 13.97 1.43 -8.75
CA LEU A 5 14.36 1.51 -10.17
C LEU A 5 15.80 2.03 -10.31
N PHE A 6 16.24 2.92 -9.42
CA PHE A 6 17.63 3.38 -9.35
C PHE A 6 18.57 2.32 -8.77
N ARG A 7 18.12 1.45 -7.86
CA ARG A 7 18.88 0.29 -7.35
C ARG A 7 18.92 -0.87 -8.34
N LEU A 8 17.88 -1.11 -9.12
CA LEU A 8 17.86 -2.09 -10.19
C LEU A 8 18.72 -1.62 -11.37
N LEU A 9 18.65 -0.32 -11.73
CA LEU A 9 19.61 0.30 -12.64
C LEU A 9 21.03 0.32 -12.04
N ALA A 10 21.21 0.52 -10.73
CA ALA A 10 22.53 0.49 -10.10
C ALA A 10 23.07 -0.92 -9.92
N VAL A 11 22.23 -1.96 -9.83
CA VAL A 11 22.63 -3.39 -9.83
C VAL A 11 22.90 -3.87 -11.25
N LEU A 12 22.18 -3.39 -12.26
CA LEU A 12 22.48 -3.64 -13.69
C LEU A 12 23.69 -2.82 -14.16
N LEU A 13 23.87 -1.59 -13.69
CA LEU A 13 25.12 -0.83 -13.84
C LEU A 13 26.24 -1.43 -12.98
N ALA A 14 25.98 -1.99 -11.79
CA ALA A 14 26.99 -2.66 -10.97
C ALA A 14 27.35 -4.04 -11.50
N LEU A 15 26.47 -4.74 -12.22
CA LEU A 15 26.80 -5.98 -12.94
C LEU A 15 27.53 -5.67 -14.26
N ALA A 16 27.27 -4.51 -14.86
CA ALA A 16 28.11 -3.96 -15.94
C ALA A 16 29.44 -3.36 -15.45
N LEU A 17 29.50 -2.84 -14.21
CA LEU A 17 30.70 -2.31 -13.55
C LEU A 17 31.45 -3.36 -12.70
N CYS A 18 30.88 -4.54 -12.43
CA CYS A 18 31.58 -5.69 -11.82
C CYS A 18 32.43 -6.47 -12.82
N PHE A 19 32.38 -6.11 -14.11
CA PHE A 19 33.46 -6.38 -15.05
C PHE A 19 34.55 -5.28 -15.07
N SER A 20 34.50 -4.30 -14.16
CA SER A 20 35.59 -3.36 -13.92
C SER A 20 35.69 -2.89 -12.45
N VAL A 21 36.40 -3.70 -11.64
CA VAL A 21 37.15 -3.32 -10.43
C VAL A 21 36.32 -3.07 -9.15
N GLY A 22 36.58 -3.91 -8.13
CA GLY A 22 35.80 -4.03 -6.89
C GLY A 22 36.06 -3.02 -5.78
N CYS A 23 35.34 -3.19 -4.66
CA CYS A 23 35.93 -3.36 -3.33
C CYS A 23 34.95 -4.06 -2.38
N SER A 24 35.47 -5.13 -1.78
CA SER A 24 34.97 -5.83 -0.59
C SER A 24 35.65 -5.24 0.63
N ASP A 25 34.91 -4.87 1.67
CA ASP A 25 35.47 -4.76 3.02
C ASP A 25 35.15 -6.05 3.78
N ASP A 26 35.96 -7.07 3.50
CA ASP A 26 36.13 -8.23 4.38
C ASP A 26 37.62 -8.35 4.76
N ASP A 27 37.87 -8.23 6.06
CA ASP A 27 39.18 -8.31 6.70
C ASP A 27 39.65 -9.74 6.96
N SER A 28 38.92 -10.75 6.49
CA SER A 28 39.28 -12.16 6.65
C SER A 28 40.32 -12.70 5.64
N LEU A 29 40.69 -11.94 4.61
CA LEU A 29 41.60 -12.38 3.53
C LEU A 29 43.05 -11.88 3.68
N THR A 30 44.02 -12.78 3.48
CA THR A 30 45.46 -12.45 3.58
C THR A 30 45.94 -11.59 2.40
N PRO A 31 47.02 -10.78 2.54
CA PRO A 31 47.52 -9.91 1.47
C PRO A 31 47.88 -10.63 0.16
N GLU A 32 48.29 -11.90 0.25
CA GLU A 32 48.62 -12.73 -0.93
C GLU A 32 47.36 -13.27 -1.64
N GLN A 33 46.24 -13.46 -0.91
CA GLN A 33 44.94 -13.78 -1.50
C GLN A 33 44.29 -12.55 -2.15
N LYS A 34 44.45 -11.37 -1.52
CA LYS A 34 44.07 -10.09 -2.14
C LYS A 34 44.92 -9.82 -3.40
N GLU A 35 46.20 -10.18 -3.43
CA GLU A 35 47.07 -10.06 -4.62
C GLU A 35 46.75 -11.06 -5.75
N TRP A 36 46.14 -12.22 -5.46
CA TRP A 36 45.63 -13.16 -6.47
C TRP A 36 44.29 -12.70 -7.06
N LEU A 37 43.39 -12.13 -6.25
CA LEU A 37 42.12 -11.54 -6.69
C LEU A 37 42.29 -10.21 -7.46
N LEU A 38 43.29 -9.39 -7.10
CA LEU A 38 43.54 -8.08 -7.73
C LEU A 38 44.37 -8.15 -9.03
N LYS A 39 45.05 -9.28 -9.29
CA LYS A 39 45.74 -9.51 -10.58
C LYS A 39 44.85 -10.35 -11.47
N GLY A 40 43.85 -9.69 -12.06
CA GLY A 40 43.08 -10.22 -13.17
C GLY A 40 43.99 -10.59 -14.34
N ASN A 41 44.45 -11.83 -14.36
CA ASN A 41 44.65 -12.52 -15.61
C ASN A 41 43.31 -13.19 -15.93
N ALA A 42 42.57 -12.58 -16.86
CA ALA A 42 41.76 -13.36 -17.77
C ALA A 42 42.61 -14.54 -18.26
N VAL A 43 42.04 -15.74 -18.30
CA VAL A 43 42.65 -16.78 -19.10
C VAL A 43 42.53 -16.31 -20.54
N ASP A 44 43.63 -15.78 -21.09
CA ASP A 44 43.79 -15.61 -22.53
C ASP A 44 43.93 -17.02 -23.14
N GLY A 45 42.80 -17.67 -23.39
CA GLY A 45 42.71 -18.93 -24.12
C GLY A 45 41.75 -19.96 -23.51
N PRO A 46 41.44 -21.02 -24.26
CA PRO A 46 40.50 -22.06 -23.87
C PRO A 46 41.10 -22.85 -22.70
N ILE A 47 40.25 -23.28 -21.76
CA ILE A 47 40.65 -24.18 -20.66
C ILE A 47 41.13 -25.50 -21.31
N GLU A 48 42.44 -25.76 -21.24
CA GLU A 48 43.06 -26.91 -21.87
C GLU A 48 42.49 -28.21 -21.25
N GLY A 49 41.66 -28.92 -22.02
CA GLY A 49 40.97 -30.14 -21.60
C GLY A 49 39.48 -30.00 -21.28
N ALA A 50 38.94 -28.78 -21.14
CA ALA A 50 37.51 -28.61 -20.87
C ALA A 50 36.65 -29.12 -22.03
N LYS A 51 35.61 -29.87 -21.68
CA LYS A 51 34.62 -30.42 -22.61
C LYS A 51 33.39 -29.51 -22.56
N ILE A 52 32.89 -29.06 -23.70
CA ILE A 52 31.55 -28.45 -23.79
C ILE A 52 30.66 -29.48 -24.47
N THR A 53 29.53 -29.82 -23.88
CA THR A 53 28.48 -30.58 -24.55
C THR A 53 27.28 -29.68 -24.79
N ILE A 54 26.75 -29.71 -25.99
CA ILE A 54 25.48 -29.10 -26.35
C ILE A 54 24.52 -30.24 -26.67
N THR A 55 23.34 -30.23 -26.07
CA THR A 55 22.31 -31.22 -26.33
C THR A 55 21.08 -30.50 -26.85
N ASP A 56 20.51 -30.94 -27.97
CA ASP A 56 19.20 -30.43 -28.43
C ASP A 56 18.05 -31.10 -27.68
N SER A 57 16.85 -30.55 -27.87
CA SER A 57 15.58 -31.10 -27.39
C SER A 57 15.31 -32.54 -27.80
N ARG A 58 16.04 -33.09 -28.80
CA ARG A 58 15.92 -34.48 -29.29
C ARG A 58 16.97 -35.42 -28.70
N GLY A 59 17.78 -34.96 -27.73
CA GLY A 59 18.80 -35.76 -27.06
C GLY A 59 20.09 -35.97 -27.87
N ASN A 60 20.29 -35.26 -28.98
CA ASN A 60 21.53 -35.33 -29.75
C ASN A 60 22.60 -34.48 -29.06
N GLU A 61 23.73 -35.11 -28.67
CA GLU A 61 24.84 -34.43 -27.99
C GLU A 61 25.98 -34.09 -28.97
N TRP A 62 26.37 -32.82 -29.03
CA TRP A 62 27.57 -32.35 -29.71
C TRP A 62 28.62 -31.90 -28.70
N THR A 63 29.85 -32.38 -28.86
CA THR A 63 30.96 -32.02 -27.99
C THR A 63 31.92 -31.05 -28.69
N ALA A 64 32.18 -29.88 -28.10
CA ALA A 64 33.29 -29.02 -28.53
C ALA A 64 34.62 -29.62 -28.08
N SER A 65 35.63 -29.56 -28.94
CA SER A 65 37.03 -29.66 -28.53
C SER A 65 37.76 -28.37 -28.91
N SER A 66 38.70 -27.93 -28.06
CA SER A 66 39.43 -26.68 -28.26
C SER A 66 40.19 -26.67 -29.59
N LEU A 67 40.01 -25.62 -30.41
CA LEU A 67 40.89 -25.39 -31.56
C LEU A 67 42.18 -24.72 -31.10
N THR A 68 43.31 -25.28 -31.52
CA THR A 68 44.65 -24.73 -31.27
C THR A 68 45.03 -23.68 -32.32
N ASP A 69 44.17 -22.69 -32.53
CA ASP A 69 44.55 -21.46 -33.24
C ASP A 69 44.71 -20.28 -32.27
N ALA A 70 45.42 -19.25 -32.72
CA ALA A 70 45.97 -18.19 -31.87
C ALA A 70 44.91 -17.27 -31.21
N ALA A 71 43.61 -17.53 -31.44
CA ALA A 71 42.49 -16.81 -30.83
C ALA A 71 41.76 -17.61 -29.74
N GLY A 72 42.06 -18.90 -29.57
CA GLY A 72 41.63 -19.65 -28.40
C GLY A 72 40.12 -19.96 -28.27
N ALA A 73 39.36 -19.93 -29.38
CA ALA A 73 37.91 -20.14 -29.36
C ALA A 73 37.52 -21.64 -29.46
N TYR A 74 36.49 -22.05 -28.72
CA TYR A 74 35.79 -23.31 -28.96
C TYR A 74 34.87 -23.16 -30.17
N ARG A 75 34.89 -24.14 -31.08
CA ARG A 75 34.03 -24.12 -32.27
C ARG A 75 33.22 -25.41 -32.32
N ILE A 76 31.92 -25.29 -32.15
CA ILE A 76 30.94 -26.35 -32.45
C ILE A 76 30.31 -26.01 -33.80
N THR A 77 30.23 -26.99 -34.69
CA THR A 77 29.40 -26.90 -35.89
C THR A 77 28.10 -27.63 -35.58
N LEU A 78 27.04 -26.86 -35.40
CA LEU A 78 25.68 -27.37 -35.24
C LEU A 78 25.12 -27.76 -36.62
N PRO A 79 24.33 -28.83 -36.74
CA PRO A 79 23.58 -29.15 -37.96
C PRO A 79 22.62 -28.01 -38.35
N GLU A 80 22.28 -27.89 -39.64
CA GLU A 80 21.35 -26.86 -40.16
C GLU A 80 19.89 -27.05 -39.71
N ASP A 81 19.57 -28.14 -39.01
CA ASP A 81 18.23 -28.61 -38.65
C ASP A 81 17.96 -28.69 -37.13
N ILE A 82 18.63 -27.86 -36.33
CA ILE A 82 18.29 -27.69 -34.91
C ILE A 82 17.02 -26.85 -34.78
N LYS A 83 16.05 -27.36 -34.02
CA LYS A 83 14.82 -26.66 -33.62
C LYS A 83 14.65 -26.83 -32.11
N GLY A 84 14.33 -25.74 -31.40
CA GLY A 84 14.11 -25.75 -29.95
C GLY A 84 15.33 -25.36 -29.10
N PRO A 85 15.17 -25.36 -27.76
CA PRO A 85 16.23 -24.98 -26.82
C PRO A 85 17.41 -25.95 -26.84
N LEU A 86 18.59 -25.39 -26.58
CA LEU A 86 19.87 -26.08 -26.50
C LEU A 86 20.36 -26.07 -25.06
N ARG A 87 20.61 -27.26 -24.51
CA ARG A 87 21.24 -27.42 -23.19
C ARG A 87 22.75 -27.45 -23.34
N ILE A 88 23.47 -26.50 -22.73
CA ILE A 88 24.93 -26.40 -22.79
C ILE A 88 25.53 -26.76 -21.43
N ARG A 89 26.45 -27.73 -21.39
CA ARG A 89 27.21 -28.10 -20.18
C ARG A 89 28.71 -27.93 -20.41
N LEU A 90 29.38 -27.32 -19.43
CA LEU A 90 30.84 -27.16 -19.40
C LEU A 90 31.46 -28.06 -18.32
N TYR A 91 32.45 -28.86 -18.70
CA TYR A 91 33.19 -29.75 -17.81
C TYR A 91 34.63 -29.31 -17.64
N ASP A 92 35.16 -29.42 -16.43
CA ASP A 92 36.59 -29.23 -16.15
C ASP A 92 37.44 -30.36 -16.77
N GLY A 93 38.61 -30.00 -17.33
CA GLY A 93 39.43 -30.86 -18.18
C GLY A 93 40.23 -31.97 -17.48
N GLY A 94 39.97 -32.21 -16.20
CA GLY A 94 40.69 -33.19 -15.38
C GLY A 94 39.91 -34.47 -15.03
N CYS A 95 38.64 -34.61 -15.44
CA CYS A 95 37.73 -35.58 -14.83
C CYS A 95 37.28 -36.71 -15.78
N ASP A 96 37.42 -37.97 -15.32
CA ASP A 96 36.90 -39.18 -15.96
C ASP A 96 35.47 -39.46 -15.46
N ASN A 97 34.58 -39.77 -16.41
CA ASN A 97 33.13 -39.64 -16.33
C ASN A 97 32.41 -40.72 -15.50
N SER A 98 33.09 -41.38 -14.55
CA SER A 98 32.52 -42.55 -13.88
C SER A 98 31.97 -42.33 -12.48
N THR A 99 32.33 -41.26 -11.75
CA THR A 99 31.99 -41.19 -10.30
C THR A 99 31.90 -39.81 -9.62
N ASN A 100 32.02 -38.66 -10.31
CA ASN A 100 31.92 -37.35 -9.63
C ASN A 100 31.32 -36.26 -10.55
N PRO A 101 30.28 -35.50 -10.14
CA PRO A 101 29.74 -34.42 -10.94
C PRO A 101 30.64 -33.19 -10.80
N CYS A 102 31.31 -32.80 -11.89
CA CYS A 102 32.07 -31.54 -11.96
C CYS A 102 31.61 -30.77 -13.20
N THR A 103 30.32 -30.46 -13.24
CA THR A 103 29.74 -29.48 -14.16
C THR A 103 30.10 -28.09 -13.62
N LEU A 104 30.89 -27.33 -14.38
CA LEU A 104 31.24 -25.95 -14.02
C LEU A 104 30.10 -24.98 -14.32
N PHE A 105 29.28 -25.32 -15.32
CA PHE A 105 28.16 -24.51 -15.79
C PHE A 105 27.18 -25.39 -16.57
N GLU A 106 25.88 -25.20 -16.34
CA GLU A 106 24.77 -25.80 -17.07
C GLU A 106 23.70 -24.72 -17.29
N GLY A 107 23.27 -24.54 -18.54
CA GLY A 107 22.21 -23.58 -18.90
C GLY A 107 21.50 -23.99 -20.19
N GLU A 108 20.22 -23.67 -20.27
CA GLU A 108 19.39 -23.88 -21.46
C GLU A 108 19.19 -22.56 -22.21
N TYR A 109 19.30 -22.62 -23.53
CA TYR A 109 19.28 -21.44 -24.39
C TYR A 109 18.45 -21.68 -25.66
N TYR A 110 17.57 -20.75 -26.01
CA TYR A 110 16.77 -20.82 -27.23
C TYR A 110 17.55 -20.33 -28.45
N ALA A 111 17.58 -21.13 -29.52
CA ALA A 111 18.16 -20.74 -30.80
C ALA A 111 17.05 -20.28 -31.77
N LEU A 112 16.83 -18.97 -31.89
CA LEU A 112 15.92 -18.39 -32.90
C LEU A 112 16.57 -18.42 -34.29
N VAL A 113 16.15 -19.37 -35.14
CA VAL A 113 16.50 -19.42 -36.57
C VAL A 113 15.25 -19.15 -37.41
N SER A 114 15.01 -17.90 -37.80
CA SER A 114 13.91 -17.57 -38.70
C SER A 114 14.31 -17.78 -40.17
N GLN A 115 13.58 -18.66 -40.87
CA GLN A 115 13.68 -18.88 -42.31
C GLN A 115 12.69 -17.95 -43.05
N PHE A 116 13.17 -16.90 -43.73
CA PHE A 116 12.34 -16.20 -44.72
C PHE A 116 12.48 -16.85 -46.11
N ARG A 117 11.38 -17.40 -46.63
CA ARG A 117 11.24 -17.82 -48.03
C ARG A 117 10.85 -16.60 -48.89
N GLY A 118 11.76 -16.15 -49.76
CA GLY A 118 11.47 -15.20 -50.84
C GLY A 118 12.12 -15.65 -52.15
N GLU A 119 11.33 -15.80 -53.21
CA GLU A 119 11.77 -16.26 -54.54
C GLU A 119 12.79 -15.31 -55.20
N ALA A 120 13.80 -15.89 -55.83
CA ALA A 120 14.97 -15.20 -56.38
C ALA A 120 14.76 -14.60 -57.78
N ALA A 121 15.38 -13.43 -58.03
CA ALA A 121 15.71 -12.97 -59.38
C ALA A 121 17.12 -12.37 -59.46
N SER A 122 18.16 -13.20 -59.21
CA SER A 122 19.44 -13.26 -59.94
C SER A 122 20.46 -14.01 -59.09
N GLY A 123 20.81 -15.23 -59.52
CA GLY A 123 21.56 -16.19 -58.73
C GLY A 123 22.99 -15.76 -58.40
N HIS A 124 23.31 -15.75 -57.10
CA HIS A 124 24.45 -16.39 -56.43
C HIS A 124 24.25 -16.26 -54.90
N PRO A 125 24.33 -17.34 -54.09
CA PRO A 125 24.16 -17.26 -52.64
C PRO A 125 25.48 -16.90 -51.95
N THR A 126 25.45 -15.94 -51.02
CA THR A 126 26.51 -15.71 -50.03
C THR A 126 25.91 -15.63 -48.62
N PRO A 127 26.59 -16.20 -47.60
CA PRO A 127 26.05 -16.39 -46.26
C PRO A 127 26.28 -15.17 -45.34
N LEU A 128 25.50 -15.13 -44.26
CA LEU A 128 25.62 -14.29 -43.05
C LEU A 128 25.24 -12.81 -43.19
N THR A 129 24.23 -12.38 -42.43
CA THR A 129 24.36 -11.36 -41.35
C THR A 129 23.02 -11.28 -40.59
N THR A 130 22.97 -11.79 -39.36
CA THR A 130 21.96 -11.41 -38.36
C THR A 130 22.68 -11.21 -37.03
N LEU A 131 22.71 -9.96 -36.54
CA LEU A 131 23.00 -9.61 -35.15
C LEU A 131 22.03 -8.48 -34.76
N ILE A 132 21.12 -8.82 -33.85
CA ILE A 132 20.54 -8.08 -32.72
C ILE A 132 20.66 -6.54 -32.77
N TYR A 133 19.51 -5.86 -32.76
CA TYR A 133 19.38 -4.41 -32.53
C TYR A 133 18.65 -4.18 -31.19
N PHE A 134 19.30 -3.51 -30.24
CA PHE A 134 18.66 -2.76 -29.15
C PHE A 134 18.73 -1.26 -29.50
N VAL A 135 17.68 -0.52 -29.16
CA VAL A 135 17.41 0.88 -29.55
C VAL A 135 18.04 1.88 -28.56
N ALA A 136 18.58 3.01 -29.06
CA ALA A 136 18.32 4.36 -28.53
C ALA A 136 19.05 5.46 -29.33
N LEU A 137 18.25 6.33 -29.96
CA LEU A 137 18.63 7.61 -30.54
C LEU A 137 18.56 8.71 -29.46
N ALA A 138 19.54 9.62 -29.39
CA ALA A 138 19.38 10.92 -28.73
C ALA A 138 20.13 12.04 -29.48
N ARG A 139 19.32 12.67 -30.34
CA ARG A 139 19.30 13.97 -31.03
C ARG A 139 20.16 15.17 -30.56
N ALA A 140 20.46 16.05 -31.52
CA ALA A 140 19.76 17.36 -31.65
C ALA A 140 20.06 18.09 -32.98
N GLY A 141 19.01 18.51 -33.70
CA GLY A 141 18.98 19.76 -34.46
C GLY A 141 19.27 19.78 -35.97
N GLY A 142 18.23 19.59 -36.80
CA GLY A 142 17.90 20.53 -37.89
C GLY A 142 18.44 20.31 -39.33
N ASP A 143 17.65 19.58 -40.13
CA ASP A 143 17.45 19.65 -41.60
C ASP A 143 18.60 19.25 -42.56
N PRO A 144 18.29 18.76 -43.77
CA PRO A 144 18.30 17.33 -44.02
C PRO A 144 19.27 16.99 -45.16
N LEU A 145 19.61 15.71 -45.24
CA LEU A 145 20.35 15.06 -46.32
C LEU A 145 21.89 15.12 -46.25
N ALA A 146 22.41 13.89 -46.27
CA ALA A 146 23.79 13.48 -46.49
C ALA A 146 24.74 13.62 -45.29
N VAL A 147 24.70 12.62 -44.40
CA VAL A 147 25.88 12.21 -43.61
C VAL A 147 27.06 12.12 -44.58
N THR A 148 28.03 13.01 -44.45
CA THR A 148 29.22 12.99 -45.30
C THR A 148 30.26 12.07 -44.68
N ASN A 149 31.18 11.54 -45.50
CA ASN A 149 32.32 10.77 -45.00
C ASN A 149 33.18 11.53 -43.97
N THR A 150 33.02 12.85 -43.84
CA THR A 150 33.71 13.66 -42.82
C THR A 150 33.16 13.41 -41.42
N ASP A 151 31.85 13.15 -41.30
CA ASP A 151 31.16 12.96 -40.01
C ASP A 151 31.41 11.54 -39.45
N VAL A 152 31.49 10.54 -40.34
CA VAL A 152 31.94 9.18 -40.02
C VAL A 152 33.40 9.18 -39.56
N ASN A 153 34.27 9.96 -40.22
CA ASN A 153 35.69 10.05 -39.85
C ASN A 153 35.93 10.79 -38.53
N ALA A 154 35.09 11.77 -38.16
CA ALA A 154 35.18 12.45 -36.87
C ALA A 154 34.72 11.54 -35.71
N ALA A 155 33.62 10.79 -35.87
CA ALA A 155 33.18 9.78 -34.91
C ALA A 155 34.21 8.64 -34.76
N THR A 156 34.82 8.22 -35.86
CA THR A 156 35.90 7.21 -35.86
C THR A 156 37.14 7.73 -35.14
N SER A 157 37.54 8.99 -35.35
CA SER A 157 38.71 9.57 -34.66
C SER A 157 38.49 9.79 -33.16
N ILE A 158 37.25 10.01 -32.71
CA ILE A 158 36.88 10.10 -31.29
C ILE A 158 36.97 8.71 -30.63
N VAL A 159 36.45 7.67 -31.29
CA VAL A 159 36.57 6.26 -30.85
C VAL A 159 38.04 5.81 -30.85
N GLU A 160 38.83 6.18 -31.87
CA GLU A 160 40.28 5.91 -31.93
C GLU A 160 41.06 6.65 -30.82
N SER A 161 40.64 7.86 -30.44
CA SER A 161 41.28 8.65 -29.37
C SER A 161 40.93 8.19 -27.96
N LEU A 162 39.74 7.59 -27.77
CA LEU A 162 39.28 7.07 -26.47
C LEU A 162 39.80 5.66 -26.17
N PHE A 163 40.10 4.85 -27.20
CA PHE A 163 40.41 3.43 -27.02
C PHE A 163 41.73 2.94 -27.65
N GLY A 164 42.46 3.77 -28.40
CA GLY A 164 43.85 3.46 -28.81
C GLY A 164 44.03 2.21 -29.70
N LEU A 165 43.03 1.87 -30.53
CA LEU A 165 43.08 0.72 -31.44
C LEU A 165 42.95 1.22 -32.88
N GLY A 166 43.99 1.00 -33.69
CA GLY A 166 44.01 1.37 -35.11
C GLY A 166 43.49 0.23 -35.99
N LEU A 167 42.41 0.46 -36.72
CA LEU A 167 41.90 -0.45 -37.75
C LEU A 167 41.47 0.36 -39.00
N GLU A 168 42.17 0.15 -40.12
CA GLU A 168 41.85 0.75 -41.43
C GLU A 168 41.01 -0.21 -42.29
N PHE A 169 40.02 0.30 -43.04
CA PHE A 169 39.35 -0.45 -44.12
C PHE A 169 39.21 0.37 -45.42
N GLU A 170 39.65 -0.21 -46.55
CA GLU A 170 39.62 0.36 -47.91
C GLU A 170 38.27 0.15 -48.62
N SER A 171 37.84 1.17 -49.39
CA SER A 171 36.58 1.23 -50.15
C SER A 171 36.53 0.32 -51.39
N ILE A 172 35.36 -0.22 -51.73
CA ILE A 172 35.05 -0.62 -53.12
C ILE A 172 33.66 -0.13 -53.56
N ALA A 173 33.69 0.87 -54.46
CA ALA A 173 32.82 1.18 -55.61
C ALA A 173 31.29 1.43 -55.46
N THR A 174 30.95 2.71 -55.63
CA THR A 174 29.77 3.38 -56.26
C THR A 174 28.50 2.59 -56.65
N PRO A 175 27.30 3.08 -56.27
CA PRO A 175 26.01 2.54 -56.71
C PRO A 175 25.57 3.06 -58.10
N PRO A 176 24.76 2.30 -58.87
CA PRO A 176 24.04 2.82 -60.02
C PRO A 176 22.77 3.58 -59.60
N THR A 177 22.58 4.74 -60.21
CA THR A 177 21.38 5.62 -60.15
C THR A 177 20.08 4.88 -60.44
N VAL A 178 19.08 5.02 -59.55
CA VAL A 178 17.66 4.68 -59.80
C VAL A 178 16.87 5.96 -60.06
N GLN A 179 16.07 5.96 -61.13
CA GLN A 179 15.16 7.03 -61.50
C GLN A 179 13.90 6.99 -60.64
N THR A 180 13.52 8.17 -60.14
CA THR A 180 12.25 8.48 -59.49
C THR A 180 11.06 8.24 -60.42
N ASN A 181 10.07 7.47 -59.97
CA ASN A 181 8.65 7.68 -60.26
C ASN A 181 7.79 6.67 -59.49
N GLN A 182 7.44 7.00 -58.24
CA GLN A 182 6.17 6.59 -57.66
C GLN A 182 5.76 7.63 -56.61
N LYS A 183 4.49 8.02 -56.69
CA LYS A 183 3.83 9.00 -55.83
C LYS A 183 3.83 8.42 -54.40
N ILE A 184 4.40 9.14 -53.45
CA ILE A 184 4.25 8.84 -52.02
C ILE A 184 2.78 9.11 -51.66
N ASP A 185 2.20 8.19 -50.89
CA ASP A 185 0.81 8.25 -50.45
C ASP A 185 0.59 9.42 -49.47
N GLN A 186 -0.57 10.06 -49.53
CA GLN A 186 -0.87 11.23 -48.70
C GLN A 186 -0.99 10.84 -47.22
N ASP A 187 -1.46 9.62 -46.94
CA ASP A 187 -1.60 9.10 -45.58
C ASP A 187 -0.23 8.93 -44.88
N ILE A 188 0.82 8.57 -45.63
CA ILE A 188 2.19 8.47 -45.10
C ILE A 188 2.75 9.86 -44.77
N LEU A 189 2.37 10.90 -45.54
CA LEU A 189 2.78 12.28 -45.26
C LEU A 189 2.07 12.85 -44.03
N ASP A 190 0.81 12.48 -43.82
CA ASP A 190 0.01 12.91 -42.66
C ASP A 190 0.48 12.20 -41.38
N GLU A 191 0.83 10.91 -41.46
CA GLU A 191 1.41 10.12 -40.36
C GLU A 191 2.84 10.58 -40.01
N MET A 192 3.67 10.88 -41.01
CA MET A 192 5.01 11.48 -40.80
C MET A 192 4.93 12.89 -40.19
N THR A 193 3.85 13.63 -40.42
CA THR A 193 3.62 14.97 -39.84
C THR A 193 3.18 14.86 -38.38
N ALA A 194 2.31 13.90 -38.03
CA ALA A 194 1.92 13.61 -36.65
C ALA A 194 3.12 13.15 -35.80
N HIS A 195 3.98 12.29 -36.35
CA HIS A 195 5.22 11.89 -35.69
C HIS A 195 6.20 13.05 -35.53
N ARG A 196 6.23 14.02 -36.45
CA ARG A 196 7.11 15.19 -36.32
C ARG A 196 6.70 16.10 -35.16
N THR A 197 5.39 16.27 -34.92
CA THR A 197 4.86 17.04 -33.78
C THR A 197 5.22 16.41 -32.43
N ALA A 198 5.15 15.08 -32.30
CA ALA A 198 5.57 14.36 -31.08
C ALA A 198 7.09 14.46 -30.85
N ILE A 199 7.85 14.49 -31.93
CA ILE A 199 9.30 14.64 -31.92
C ILE A 199 9.74 16.04 -31.50
N ASP A 200 9.03 17.08 -31.96
CA ASP A 200 9.29 18.47 -31.61
C ASP A 200 8.86 18.78 -30.16
N PHE A 201 7.80 18.14 -29.66
CA PHE A 201 7.41 18.13 -28.24
C PHE A 201 8.50 17.55 -27.32
N LEU A 202 9.05 16.38 -27.68
CA LEU A 202 10.15 15.75 -26.94
C LEU A 202 11.44 16.58 -26.95
N LEU A 203 11.71 17.31 -28.04
CA LEU A 203 12.86 18.22 -28.12
C LEU A 203 12.66 19.47 -27.26
N TYR A 204 11.45 20.03 -27.22
CA TYR A 204 11.11 21.19 -26.40
C TYR A 204 11.22 20.90 -24.89
N VAL A 205 10.77 19.72 -24.44
CA VAL A 205 10.90 19.27 -23.04
C VAL A 205 12.37 19.09 -22.64
N VAL A 206 13.18 18.49 -23.51
CA VAL A 206 14.62 18.23 -23.25
C VAL A 206 15.44 19.52 -23.27
N GLU A 207 15.14 20.46 -24.16
CA GLU A 207 15.87 21.73 -24.27
C GLU A 207 15.59 22.68 -23.09
N ASN A 208 14.40 22.63 -22.50
CA ASN A 208 14.05 23.46 -21.33
C ASN A 208 14.46 22.82 -19.99
N ALA A 209 14.42 21.49 -19.87
CA ALA A 209 14.99 20.78 -18.71
C ALA A 209 16.52 20.97 -18.58
N ALA A 210 17.21 21.22 -19.70
CA ALA A 210 18.65 21.49 -19.72
C ALA A 210 19.02 22.95 -19.36
N ALA A 211 18.06 23.87 -19.26
CA ALA A 211 18.30 25.30 -19.06
C ALA A 211 18.48 25.74 -17.59
N GLY A 212 18.34 24.83 -16.63
CA GLY A 212 18.84 25.03 -15.25
C GLY A 212 18.13 26.12 -14.44
N THR A 213 16.81 26.21 -14.56
CA THR A 213 15.96 26.89 -13.57
C THR A 213 14.98 25.87 -13.03
N ASP A 214 14.83 25.80 -11.70
CA ASP A 214 13.87 24.97 -10.95
C ASP A 214 12.42 25.35 -11.29
N ALA A 215 12.02 25.19 -12.55
CA ALA A 215 10.64 25.28 -12.98
C ALA A 215 10.08 23.86 -12.98
N ASP A 216 9.05 23.66 -12.18
CA ASP A 216 8.33 22.40 -12.04
C ASP A 216 7.91 21.87 -13.41
N ILE A 217 8.05 20.58 -13.64
CA ILE A 217 7.76 19.96 -14.96
C ILE A 217 6.30 20.24 -15.38
N ASP A 218 5.44 20.44 -14.39
CA ASP A 218 4.02 20.80 -14.52
C ASP A 218 3.80 22.25 -14.96
N GLU A 219 4.68 23.19 -14.58
CA GLU A 219 4.64 24.59 -15.03
C GLU A 219 5.02 24.71 -16.53
N VAL A 220 5.92 23.83 -16.99
CA VAL A 220 6.33 23.72 -18.40
C VAL A 220 5.20 23.12 -19.25
N LEU A 221 4.53 22.07 -18.75
CA LEU A 221 3.37 21.46 -19.40
C LEU A 221 2.18 22.42 -19.48
N LEU A 222 1.93 23.20 -18.41
CA LEU A 222 0.88 24.23 -18.37
C LEU A 222 1.18 25.38 -19.34
N THR A 223 2.43 25.83 -19.41
CA THR A 223 2.82 26.92 -20.33
C THR A 223 2.69 26.49 -21.79
N PHE A 224 3.06 25.26 -22.12
CA PHE A 224 2.91 24.71 -23.47
C PHE A 224 1.43 24.54 -23.87
N ALA A 225 0.57 24.10 -22.94
CA ALA A 225 -0.87 24.00 -23.18
C ALA A 225 -1.51 25.37 -23.45
N LEU A 226 -1.08 26.42 -22.73
CA LEU A 226 -1.56 27.79 -22.91
C LEU A 226 -1.08 28.41 -24.24
N ASP A 227 0.16 28.17 -24.65
CA ASP A 227 0.71 28.66 -25.94
C ASP A 227 0.00 28.04 -27.16
N ILE A 228 -0.46 26.78 -27.04
CA ILE A 228 -1.28 26.11 -28.06
C ILE A 228 -2.69 26.71 -28.12
N MET A 229 -3.27 27.07 -26.97
CA MET A 229 -4.61 27.65 -26.88
C MET A 229 -4.68 29.11 -27.37
N ASP A 230 -3.58 29.87 -27.28
CA ASP A 230 -3.48 31.26 -27.74
C ASP A 230 -3.02 31.39 -29.22
N GLY A 231 -2.64 30.28 -29.86
CA GLY A 231 -2.19 30.30 -31.27
C GLY A 231 -0.90 31.09 -31.49
N THR A 232 -0.14 31.37 -30.43
CA THR A 232 1.07 32.19 -30.40
C THR A 232 2.35 31.38 -30.54
N VAL A 233 2.30 30.26 -31.28
CA VAL A 233 3.51 29.63 -31.86
C VAL A 233 4.04 30.49 -33.03
N ASP A 234 4.25 31.78 -32.78
CA ASP A 234 4.83 32.74 -33.71
C ASP A 234 6.35 32.72 -33.53
N GLY A 235 6.97 31.63 -33.97
CA GLY A 235 8.41 31.43 -33.78
C GLY A 235 9.13 30.46 -34.71
N ALA A 236 8.41 29.70 -35.54
CA ALA A 236 9.04 28.71 -36.45
C ALA A 236 8.46 28.72 -37.89
N ALA A 237 7.71 29.76 -38.27
CA ALA A 237 6.94 29.79 -39.51
C ALA A 237 7.55 30.64 -40.65
N ASP A 238 8.87 30.82 -40.73
CA ASP A 238 9.52 31.34 -41.93
C ASP A 238 9.69 30.21 -42.97
N GLY A 239 8.58 29.66 -43.46
CA GLY A 239 8.63 28.62 -44.50
C GLY A 239 7.33 27.91 -44.85
N LEU A 240 6.26 28.10 -44.09
CA LEU A 240 4.98 27.46 -44.39
C LEU A 240 4.18 28.32 -45.38
N ASP A 241 3.86 27.71 -46.51
CA ASP A 241 3.06 28.27 -47.60
C ASP A 241 1.71 28.74 -47.05
N GLN A 242 1.34 30.00 -47.31
CA GLN A 242 0.04 30.57 -46.89
C GLN A 242 -1.16 29.81 -47.49
N ASP A 243 -0.94 29.00 -48.53
CA ASP A 243 -1.98 28.13 -49.06
C ASP A 243 -2.30 26.93 -48.12
N LEU A 244 -1.37 26.47 -47.27
CA LEU A 244 -1.58 25.36 -46.33
C LEU A 244 -2.44 25.77 -45.12
N LEU A 245 -2.26 26.99 -44.61
CA LEU A 245 -3.08 27.56 -43.53
C LEU A 245 -4.53 27.83 -43.97
N SER A 246 -4.77 28.00 -45.27
CA SER A 246 -6.12 28.15 -45.81
C SER A 246 -6.83 26.82 -46.08
N ALA A 247 -6.10 25.69 -46.03
CA ALA A 247 -6.64 24.34 -46.18
C ALA A 247 -7.04 23.71 -44.83
N LEU A 248 -6.51 24.21 -43.72
CA LEU A 248 -6.95 23.91 -42.36
C LEU A 248 -8.22 24.70 -42.04
N ASN A 249 -9.33 24.24 -42.61
CA ASN A 249 -10.65 24.72 -42.23
C ASN A 249 -10.93 24.20 -40.81
N PHE A 250 -10.77 25.05 -39.80
CA PHE A 250 -11.11 24.74 -38.40
C PHE A 250 -12.60 24.41 -38.30
N ASP A 251 -12.92 23.11 -38.36
CA ASP A 251 -14.26 22.56 -38.17
C ASP A 251 -14.39 21.95 -36.76
N ASP A 252 -15.63 21.72 -36.33
CA ASP A 252 -16.10 21.31 -35.01
C ASP A 252 -15.30 20.14 -34.37
N SER A 253 -14.60 19.33 -35.17
CA SER A 253 -13.65 18.31 -34.71
C SER A 253 -12.46 18.85 -33.88
N TYR A 254 -11.96 20.06 -34.17
CA TYR A 254 -10.84 20.66 -33.44
C TYR A 254 -11.29 21.26 -32.09
N MET A 255 -12.53 21.76 -32.03
CA MET A 255 -13.16 22.18 -30.78
C MET A 255 -13.54 20.97 -29.91
N GLY A 256 -13.89 19.83 -30.52
CA GLY A 256 -14.03 18.55 -29.84
C GLY A 256 -12.71 18.09 -29.22
N MET A 257 -11.59 18.16 -29.97
CA MET A 257 -10.27 17.79 -29.48
C MET A 257 -9.76 18.71 -28.34
N LEU A 258 -10.05 20.01 -28.40
CA LEU A 258 -9.73 20.96 -27.32
C LEU A 258 -10.64 20.79 -26.10
N SER A 259 -11.90 20.41 -26.30
CA SER A 259 -12.82 20.01 -25.22
C SER A 259 -12.35 18.73 -24.55
N GLU A 260 -11.88 17.76 -25.33
CA GLU A 260 -11.38 16.47 -24.85
C GLU A 260 -10.02 16.63 -24.15
N PHE A 261 -9.15 17.51 -24.65
CA PHE A 261 -7.90 17.89 -23.99
C PHE A 261 -8.15 18.67 -22.70
N GLY A 262 -9.11 19.61 -22.70
CA GLY A 262 -9.56 20.32 -21.51
C GLY A 262 -10.14 19.36 -20.45
N GLN A 263 -10.94 18.37 -20.87
CA GLN A 263 -11.47 17.32 -19.99
C GLN A 263 -10.37 16.39 -19.45
N ARG A 264 -9.39 16.00 -20.28
CA ARG A 264 -8.23 15.20 -19.85
C ARG A 264 -7.28 16.00 -18.94
N PHE A 265 -7.17 17.31 -19.14
CA PHE A 265 -6.38 18.21 -18.31
C PHE A 265 -7.05 18.45 -16.95
N VAL A 266 -8.37 18.66 -16.92
CA VAL A 266 -9.16 18.69 -15.68
C VAL A 266 -9.13 17.33 -14.98
N SER A 267 -9.21 16.22 -15.72
CA SER A 267 -9.06 14.86 -15.19
C SER A 267 -7.68 14.61 -14.56
N ARG A 268 -6.59 15.13 -15.14
CA ARG A 268 -5.24 15.06 -14.55
C ARG A 268 -5.02 16.03 -13.39
N LEU A 269 -5.62 17.22 -13.42
CA LEU A 269 -5.63 18.14 -12.27
C LEU A 269 -6.42 17.55 -11.09
N ASN A 270 -7.52 16.84 -11.38
CA ASN A 270 -8.31 16.09 -10.39
C ASN A 270 -7.62 14.79 -9.93
N ALA A 271 -6.49 14.40 -10.54
CA ALA A 271 -5.63 13.28 -10.13
C ALA A 271 -4.41 13.74 -9.31
N LEU A 272 -4.34 15.03 -8.94
CA LEU A 272 -3.37 15.53 -7.96
C LEU A 272 -3.93 15.26 -6.56
N ASP A 273 -3.22 14.45 -5.77
CA ASP A 273 -3.58 14.10 -4.39
C ASP A 273 -3.35 15.22 -3.36
N ASP A 274 -2.95 16.42 -3.83
CA ASP A 274 -2.71 17.60 -3.00
C ASP A 274 -3.70 18.73 -3.35
N PRO A 275 -4.73 18.96 -2.52
CA PRO A 275 -5.70 20.03 -2.70
C PRO A 275 -5.08 21.44 -2.71
N ALA A 276 -3.96 21.65 -2.00
CA ALA A 276 -3.27 22.93 -1.93
C ALA A 276 -2.45 23.20 -3.20
N ALA A 277 -1.80 22.17 -3.76
CA ALA A 277 -1.14 22.25 -5.06
C ALA A 277 -2.15 22.51 -6.19
N LEU A 278 -3.31 21.85 -6.15
CA LEU A 278 -4.42 22.08 -7.09
C LEU A 278 -4.94 23.52 -7.00
N GLU A 279 -5.17 24.03 -5.80
CA GLU A 279 -5.64 25.41 -5.60
C GLU A 279 -4.58 26.45 -6.02
N ALA A 280 -3.30 26.21 -5.70
CA ALA A 280 -2.20 27.07 -6.14
C ALA A 280 -2.04 27.09 -7.67
N ALA A 281 -2.16 25.93 -8.33
CA ALA A 281 -2.12 25.81 -9.79
C ALA A 281 -3.30 26.54 -10.45
N LEU A 282 -4.51 26.42 -9.89
CA LEU A 282 -5.70 27.14 -10.36
C LEU A 282 -5.57 28.65 -10.17
N GLN A 283 -5.03 29.11 -9.03
CA GLN A 283 -4.77 30.52 -8.77
C GLN A 283 -3.67 31.10 -9.68
N ALA A 284 -2.61 30.33 -9.97
CA ALA A 284 -1.56 30.71 -10.90
C ALA A 284 -2.09 30.82 -12.35
N ALA A 285 -2.90 29.85 -12.80
CA ALA A 285 -3.56 29.88 -14.10
C ALA A 285 -4.52 31.07 -14.23
N ALA A 286 -5.32 31.35 -13.19
CA ALA A 286 -6.22 32.50 -13.13
C ALA A 286 -5.47 33.84 -13.15
N ALA A 287 -4.33 33.95 -12.45
CA ALA A 287 -3.49 35.14 -12.42
C ALA A 287 -2.80 35.41 -13.77
N LYS A 288 -2.43 34.36 -14.51
CA LYS A 288 -1.83 34.45 -15.85
C LYS A 288 -2.87 34.93 -16.88
N LEU A 289 -4.06 34.34 -16.87
CA LEU A 289 -5.19 34.74 -17.73
C LEU A 289 -5.70 36.17 -17.43
N ALA A 290 -5.65 36.61 -16.17
CA ALA A 290 -6.07 37.96 -15.78
C ALA A 290 -5.06 39.05 -16.19
N ASN A 291 -3.78 38.72 -16.37
CA ASN A 291 -2.76 39.70 -16.78
C ASN A 291 -2.78 40.00 -18.29
N GLU A 292 -3.28 39.08 -19.12
CA GLU A 292 -3.31 39.25 -20.59
C GLU A 292 -4.57 39.94 -21.12
N ASP A 293 -5.65 39.99 -20.32
CA ASP A 293 -6.83 40.83 -20.58
C ASP A 293 -6.48 42.33 -20.55
N ALA A 294 -5.30 42.70 -20.03
CA ALA A 294 -4.77 44.07 -20.08
C ALA A 294 -4.19 44.47 -21.45
N ASP A 295 -3.79 43.49 -22.28
CA ASP A 295 -3.14 43.71 -23.58
C ASP A 295 -4.08 43.50 -24.78
N GLY A 296 -5.32 43.05 -24.54
CA GLY A 296 -6.44 43.13 -25.49
C GLY A 296 -6.41 42.12 -26.65
N ALA A 297 -5.70 41.00 -26.52
CA ALA A 297 -5.58 39.96 -27.55
C ALA A 297 -6.76 38.95 -27.56
N ILE A 298 -7.33 38.65 -26.39
CA ILE A 298 -8.47 37.75 -26.21
C ILE A 298 -9.71 38.60 -25.95
N GLY A 299 -10.75 38.47 -26.79
CA GLY A 299 -11.95 39.29 -26.67
C GLY A 299 -12.59 39.17 -25.28
N GLU A 300 -13.07 40.29 -24.73
CA GLU A 300 -13.63 40.55 -23.37
C GLU A 300 -14.71 39.56 -22.84
N GLY A 301 -14.98 38.43 -23.49
CA GLY A 301 -15.95 37.42 -23.07
C GLY A 301 -15.44 35.97 -23.02
N MET A 302 -14.22 35.66 -23.45
CA MET A 302 -13.72 34.26 -23.46
C MET A 302 -12.94 33.88 -22.20
N GLY A 303 -12.11 34.77 -21.64
CA GLY A 303 -11.32 34.48 -20.43
C GLY A 303 -12.18 34.26 -19.17
N ALA A 304 -13.23 35.07 -18.98
CA ALA A 304 -14.10 34.96 -17.80
C ALA A 304 -15.00 33.71 -17.81
N ALA A 305 -15.36 33.19 -18.97
CA ALA A 305 -16.19 31.99 -19.10
C ALA A 305 -15.38 30.70 -18.96
N ALA A 306 -14.11 30.69 -19.43
CA ALA A 306 -13.21 29.55 -19.26
C ALA A 306 -12.78 29.37 -17.79
N VAL A 307 -12.48 30.47 -17.08
CA VAL A 307 -12.15 30.44 -15.64
C VAL A 307 -13.36 30.04 -14.79
N ALA A 308 -14.57 30.49 -15.15
CA ALA A 308 -15.80 30.11 -14.44
C ALA A 308 -16.21 28.64 -14.66
N ASN A 309 -15.82 28.02 -15.79
CA ASN A 309 -16.03 26.60 -16.04
C ASN A 309 -14.96 25.73 -15.36
N LEU A 310 -13.68 26.14 -15.37
CA LEU A 310 -12.60 25.42 -14.69
C LEU A 310 -12.79 25.38 -13.16
N GLY A 311 -13.27 26.48 -12.56
CA GLY A 311 -13.62 26.52 -11.13
C GLY A 311 -14.95 25.85 -10.76
N ALA A 312 -15.75 25.42 -11.75
CA ALA A 312 -17.04 24.73 -11.53
C ALA A 312 -16.96 23.21 -11.79
N GLU A 313 -15.91 22.72 -12.46
CA GLU A 313 -15.66 21.29 -12.73
C GLU A 313 -14.49 20.69 -11.92
N ALA A 314 -13.71 21.52 -11.21
CA ALA A 314 -12.74 21.04 -10.21
C ALA A 314 -13.49 20.59 -8.94
N ASP A 315 -13.70 19.28 -8.83
CA ASP A 315 -14.37 18.67 -7.69
C ASP A 315 -13.38 18.47 -6.53
N THR A 316 -13.18 19.50 -5.71
CA THR A 316 -12.40 19.40 -4.47
C THR A 316 -13.01 18.41 -3.46
N SER A 317 -14.31 18.11 -3.60
CA SER A 317 -14.97 17.03 -2.83
C SER A 317 -14.60 15.64 -3.35
N GLY A 318 -14.37 15.50 -4.66
CA GLY A 318 -13.96 14.26 -5.32
C GLY A 318 -12.51 13.87 -5.03
N ALA A 319 -11.59 14.83 -4.94
CA ALA A 319 -10.20 14.57 -4.50
C ALA A 319 -10.15 14.19 -3.00
N LYS A 320 -10.94 14.86 -2.16
CA LYS A 320 -11.13 14.47 -0.75
C LYS A 320 -11.79 13.10 -0.61
N ALA A 321 -12.74 12.75 -1.49
CA ALA A 321 -13.37 11.44 -1.51
C ALA A 321 -12.39 10.34 -1.97
N ARG A 322 -11.50 10.63 -2.93
CA ARG A 322 -10.46 9.68 -3.40
C ARG A 322 -9.38 9.40 -2.35
N LEU A 323 -8.92 10.43 -1.65
CA LEU A 323 -8.06 10.28 -0.47
C LEU A 323 -8.79 9.56 0.68
N ALA A 324 -10.12 9.73 0.76
CA ALA A 324 -10.95 9.04 1.73
C ALA A 324 -11.23 7.56 1.39
N THR A 325 -11.09 7.17 0.11
CA THR A 325 -11.30 5.79 -0.38
C THR A 325 -10.00 5.04 -0.68
N SER A 326 -8.84 5.71 -0.72
CA SER A 326 -7.55 5.00 -0.71
C SER A 326 -7.42 4.30 0.64
N SER A 327 -7.33 2.96 0.63
CA SER A 327 -7.03 2.21 1.85
C SER A 327 -5.82 2.83 2.55
N PRO A 328 -5.82 2.90 3.88
CA PRO A 328 -4.76 3.58 4.60
C PRO A 328 -3.41 2.98 4.22
N VAL A 329 -2.48 3.82 3.75
CA VAL A 329 -1.05 3.51 3.82
C VAL A 329 -0.75 3.43 5.31
N ALA A 330 -0.80 2.22 5.86
CA ALA A 330 -0.48 2.02 7.27
C ALA A 330 0.97 2.42 7.47
N VAL A 331 1.18 3.38 8.35
CA VAL A 331 2.51 3.72 8.83
C VAL A 331 2.82 2.83 10.02
N GLN A 332 4.03 2.29 10.05
CA GLN A 332 4.56 1.53 11.17
C GLN A 332 5.74 2.26 11.79
N LEU A 333 5.70 2.37 13.11
CA LEU A 333 6.84 2.73 13.94
C LEU A 333 7.81 1.55 14.09
N ALA A 334 9.11 1.82 14.02
CA ALA A 334 10.16 0.87 14.42
C ALA A 334 11.26 1.59 15.22
N VAL A 335 11.77 0.95 16.26
CA VAL A 335 12.83 1.53 17.11
C VAL A 335 14.10 1.71 16.29
N LEU A 336 14.64 2.94 16.27
CA LEU A 336 15.95 3.25 15.71
C LEU A 336 17.05 3.13 16.76
N GLY A 337 16.86 3.78 17.91
CA GLY A 337 17.83 3.80 19.00
C GLY A 337 17.27 4.48 20.24
N THR A 338 17.82 4.13 21.40
CA THR A 338 17.40 4.64 22.70
C THR A 338 18.59 5.24 23.42
N TYR A 339 18.41 6.45 23.95
CA TYR A 339 19.29 7.02 24.94
C TYR A 339 18.79 6.65 26.33
N ASP A 340 19.67 6.08 27.13
CA ASP A 340 19.41 5.69 28.52
C ASP A 340 20.43 6.44 29.40
N PRO A 341 20.00 7.38 30.25
CA PRO A 341 20.90 8.17 31.09
C PRO A 341 21.58 7.35 32.19
N ASP A 342 20.98 6.23 32.63
CA ASP A 342 21.59 5.27 33.55
C ASP A 342 20.93 3.87 33.46
N PRO A 343 21.51 2.94 32.67
CA PRO A 343 20.94 1.60 32.47
C PRO A 343 20.98 0.69 33.71
N ASN A 344 21.51 1.19 34.85
CA ASN A 344 21.54 0.46 36.12
C ASN A 344 20.90 1.25 37.27
N ALA A 345 20.25 2.39 36.99
CA ALA A 345 19.53 3.13 38.02
C ALA A 345 18.34 2.33 38.54
N ASP A 346 17.99 2.58 39.80
CA ASP A 346 16.70 2.20 40.35
C ASP A 346 15.66 3.07 39.63
N ILE A 347 14.72 2.45 38.91
CA ILE A 347 13.70 3.11 38.06
C ILE A 347 12.87 4.18 38.81
N SER A 348 12.91 4.17 40.14
CA SER A 348 12.25 5.16 41.00
C SER A 348 12.95 6.54 41.07
N GLU A 349 14.07 6.75 40.36
CA GLU A 349 14.94 7.93 40.55
C GLU A 349 15.31 8.69 39.25
N ALA A 350 14.70 8.43 38.08
CA ALA A 350 15.01 9.09 36.80
C ALA A 350 13.76 9.44 35.97
N TYR A 351 13.50 10.73 35.71
CA TYR A 351 12.32 11.22 34.99
C TYR A 351 12.71 11.90 33.68
N ALA A 352 12.24 11.41 32.54
CA ALA A 352 12.35 12.09 31.24
C ALA A 352 10.95 12.48 30.76
N GLU A 353 10.57 13.74 30.96
CA GLU A 353 9.18 14.18 30.77
C GLU A 353 8.96 14.75 29.35
N ILE A 354 9.70 15.80 28.98
CA ILE A 354 9.46 16.55 27.74
C ILE A 354 10.65 16.44 26.79
N VAL A 355 10.34 16.22 25.49
CA VAL A 355 11.31 16.13 24.40
C VAL A 355 11.16 17.28 23.40
N ALA A 356 12.27 17.89 23.00
CA ALA A 356 12.31 18.89 21.93
C ALA A 356 13.47 18.63 20.95
N TYR A 357 13.32 18.98 19.67
CA TYR A 357 14.31 18.68 18.63
C TYR A 357 14.72 19.92 17.82
N ASP A 358 16.03 20.12 17.63
CA ASP A 358 16.57 21.16 16.75
C ASP A 358 17.18 20.56 15.47
N PRO A 359 16.59 20.83 14.28
CA PRO A 359 17.06 20.25 13.02
C PRO A 359 18.42 20.79 12.56
N ALA A 360 18.79 22.00 12.99
CA ALA A 360 20.06 22.61 12.59
C ALA A 360 21.28 21.95 13.26
N THR A 361 21.13 21.54 14.52
CA THR A 361 22.16 20.85 15.28
C THR A 361 22.00 19.33 15.29
N GLN A 362 20.83 18.82 14.89
CA GLN A 362 20.45 17.39 15.02
C GLN A 362 20.55 16.93 16.48
N GLN A 363 20.05 17.76 17.39
CA GLN A 363 20.07 17.51 18.82
C GLN A 363 18.66 17.44 19.38
N VAL A 364 18.48 16.52 20.32
CA VAL A 364 17.29 16.39 21.15
C VAL A 364 17.60 16.97 22.54
N TYR A 365 16.63 17.70 23.09
CA TYR A 365 16.66 18.30 24.42
C TYR A 365 15.60 17.59 25.27
N VAL A 366 15.98 17.09 26.44
CA VAL A 366 15.09 16.29 27.29
C VAL A 366 15.10 16.85 28.71
N THR A 367 13.94 17.17 29.26
CA THR A 367 13.85 17.57 30.67
C THR A 367 14.16 16.36 31.55
N ASN A 368 14.95 16.57 32.61
CA ASN A 368 15.25 15.51 33.57
C ASN A 368 15.27 16.04 35.00
N ALA A 369 14.38 15.48 35.83
CA ALA A 369 14.09 15.94 37.19
C ALA A 369 14.40 14.91 38.32
N GLY A 370 15.04 13.77 38.03
CA GLY A 370 15.18 12.64 38.98
C GLY A 370 16.35 12.66 39.98
N GLU A 371 16.19 11.99 41.14
CA GLU A 371 17.21 11.82 42.20
C GLU A 371 18.24 10.69 41.93
N MET A 372 19.07 10.78 40.89
CA MET A 372 20.06 9.70 40.60
C MET A 372 21.01 9.34 41.77
N PRO A 373 21.24 8.04 42.11
CA PRO A 373 21.90 7.61 43.36
C PRO A 373 23.36 8.06 43.51
N ASP A 374 24.06 8.26 42.39
CA ASP A 374 25.47 8.66 42.32
C ASP A 374 25.65 10.19 42.14
N ARG A 375 24.55 10.94 42.02
CA ARG A 375 24.55 12.38 41.70
C ARG A 375 23.52 13.19 42.52
N LYS A 376 23.27 12.76 43.75
CA LYS A 376 22.28 13.22 44.76
C LYS A 376 22.19 14.70 45.15
N ASP A 377 22.93 15.61 44.51
CA ASP A 377 22.86 17.04 44.80
C ASP A 377 22.31 17.79 43.55
N ASP A 378 21.04 18.22 43.59
CA ASP A 378 20.37 19.19 42.70
C ASP A 378 20.26 18.83 41.19
N TYR A 379 19.30 17.98 40.80
CA TYR A 379 19.10 17.49 39.42
C TYR A 379 17.91 18.12 38.69
N VAL A 380 17.93 19.45 38.53
CA VAL A 380 16.97 20.17 37.66
C VAL A 380 17.70 20.56 36.37
N LYS A 381 17.62 19.71 35.33
CA LYS A 381 18.44 19.87 34.12
C LYS A 381 17.68 19.56 32.84
N VAL A 382 18.21 20.06 31.73
CA VAL A 382 17.82 19.63 30.37
C VAL A 382 19.02 18.99 29.72
N ASP A 383 18.95 17.69 29.45
CA ASP A 383 19.99 16.94 28.75
C ASP A 383 19.99 17.28 27.26
N ILE A 384 21.18 17.36 26.66
CA ILE A 384 21.38 17.57 25.22
C ILE A 384 21.94 16.28 24.63
N ILE A 385 21.20 15.69 23.70
CA ILE A 385 21.50 14.40 23.08
C ILE A 385 21.76 14.64 21.58
N ASP A 386 22.90 14.21 21.07
CA ASP A 386 23.21 14.17 19.64
C ASP A 386 22.49 12.97 19.01
N VAL A 387 21.71 13.25 17.97
CA VAL A 387 20.95 12.24 17.22
C VAL A 387 21.32 12.25 15.74
N SER A 388 22.45 12.87 15.37
CA SER A 388 22.97 12.85 14.00
C SER A 388 23.17 11.43 13.43
N ASP A 389 23.43 10.45 14.31
CA ASP A 389 23.17 9.03 14.07
C ASP A 389 21.97 8.58 14.94
N PRO A 390 20.76 8.49 14.39
CA PRO A 390 19.57 8.18 15.18
C PRO A 390 19.53 6.73 15.67
N THR A 391 20.44 5.87 15.20
CA THR A 391 20.57 4.49 15.70
C THR A 391 21.46 4.38 16.94
N ALA A 392 22.17 5.46 17.28
CA ALA A 392 23.08 5.53 18.40
C ALA A 392 23.03 6.92 19.06
N PRO A 393 21.88 7.33 19.62
CA PRO A 393 21.76 8.63 20.29
C PRO A 393 22.77 8.75 21.44
N ALA A 394 23.42 9.91 21.55
CA ALA A 394 24.56 10.09 22.44
C ALA A 394 24.48 11.37 23.27
N TYR A 395 24.70 11.25 24.58
CA TYR A 395 24.81 12.41 25.48
C TYR A 395 25.92 13.38 25.04
N VAL A 396 25.60 14.68 25.01
CA VAL A 396 26.54 15.77 24.68
C VAL A 396 26.90 16.58 25.92
N ASP A 397 25.89 17.19 26.55
CA ASP A 397 26.03 18.08 27.71
C ASP A 397 24.65 18.21 28.39
N SER A 398 24.56 19.02 29.46
CA SER A 398 23.26 19.40 30.02
C SER A 398 23.20 20.84 30.52
N ILE A 399 22.01 21.42 30.45
CA ILE A 399 21.71 22.77 30.92
C ILE A 399 21.25 22.68 32.37
N ASP A 400 22.07 23.17 33.29
CA ASP A 400 21.75 23.23 34.73
C ASP A 400 20.92 24.49 35.05
N VAL A 401 19.68 24.27 35.51
CA VAL A 401 18.74 25.34 35.87
C VAL A 401 18.41 25.39 37.36
N SER A 402 19.07 24.57 38.19
CA SER A 402 18.87 24.49 39.65
C SER A 402 19.00 25.85 40.39
N GLY A 403 19.73 26.80 39.81
CA GLY A 403 19.88 28.15 40.35
C GLY A 403 18.69 29.09 40.12
N MET A 404 17.66 28.66 39.39
CA MET A 404 16.54 29.50 38.95
C MET A 404 15.19 29.13 39.57
N GLY A 405 15.04 27.91 40.10
CA GLY A 405 13.78 27.41 40.62
C GLY A 405 13.92 26.01 41.24
N ALA A 406 12.79 25.32 41.41
CA ALA A 406 12.68 24.05 42.14
C ALA A 406 12.63 22.82 41.23
N GLY A 407 12.04 22.96 40.05
CA GLY A 407 11.82 21.90 39.06
C GLY A 407 11.83 22.44 37.64
N VAL A 408 11.96 21.55 36.66
CA VAL A 408 11.94 21.86 35.22
C VAL A 408 10.80 21.06 34.59
N ASN A 409 9.70 21.74 34.29
CA ASN A 409 8.50 21.08 33.80
C ASN A 409 8.54 20.86 32.28
N SER A 410 9.11 21.80 31.52
CA SER A 410 9.05 21.71 30.06
C SER A 410 10.20 22.44 29.36
N CYS A 411 10.49 22.00 28.14
CA CYS A 411 11.42 22.68 27.25
C CYS A 411 10.94 22.67 25.80
N ALA A 412 11.33 23.71 25.05
CA ALA A 412 11.09 23.79 23.63
C ALA A 412 12.29 24.43 22.92
N VAL A 413 12.48 24.14 21.64
CA VAL A 413 13.56 24.71 20.83
C VAL A 413 13.05 25.20 19.48
N LYS A 414 13.46 26.41 19.08
CA LYS A 414 13.18 26.94 17.75
C LYS A 414 14.18 28.01 17.37
N ASN A 415 14.60 28.03 16.09
CA ASN A 415 15.48 29.06 15.53
C ASN A 415 16.77 29.31 16.36
N GLY A 416 17.36 28.24 16.90
CA GLY A 416 18.58 28.31 17.72
C GLY A 416 18.39 28.80 19.16
N VAL A 417 17.16 28.91 19.64
CA VAL A 417 16.83 29.29 21.02
C VAL A 417 16.13 28.14 21.72
N VAL A 418 16.65 27.73 22.87
CA VAL A 418 16.01 26.78 23.80
C VAL A 418 15.31 27.60 24.87
N ALA A 419 14.02 27.35 25.09
CA ALA A 419 13.21 27.92 26.17
C ALA A 419 12.89 26.82 27.18
N ILE A 420 13.06 27.11 28.47
CA ILE A 420 12.88 26.14 29.57
C ILE A 420 11.94 26.75 30.60
N ALA A 421 10.84 26.07 30.91
CA ALA A 421 9.90 26.42 31.97
C ALA A 421 10.38 25.86 33.31
N ILE A 422 10.37 26.70 34.34
CA ILE A 422 10.99 26.39 35.63
C ILE A 422 10.06 26.90 36.74
N GLU A 423 9.58 25.99 37.58
CA GLU A 423 8.74 26.32 38.73
C GLU A 423 9.51 26.93 39.90
N SER A 424 8.80 27.64 40.78
CA SER A 424 9.37 28.20 42.01
C SER A 424 9.21 27.24 43.19
N ASP A 425 10.01 27.38 44.26
CA ASP A 425 9.72 26.77 45.58
C ASP A 425 9.22 27.86 46.55
N PRO A 426 7.96 27.78 47.06
CA PRO A 426 6.90 26.84 46.68
C PRO A 426 6.30 27.12 45.29
N LYS A 427 5.69 26.10 44.66
CA LYS A 427 5.15 26.14 43.28
C LYS A 427 4.05 27.17 43.04
N GLN A 428 3.35 27.58 44.10
CA GLN A 428 2.36 28.66 44.09
C GLN A 428 2.95 30.07 43.79
N ASN A 429 4.26 30.24 43.83
CA ASN A 429 4.89 31.51 43.45
C ASN A 429 5.12 31.59 41.93
N PRO A 430 5.18 32.80 41.36
CA PRO A 430 5.58 33.00 39.97
C PRO A 430 6.90 32.29 39.62
N GLY A 431 6.89 31.45 38.60
CA GLY A 431 8.06 30.78 38.04
C GLY A 431 8.80 31.63 37.01
N VAL A 432 9.69 30.99 36.25
CA VAL A 432 10.46 31.64 35.18
C VAL A 432 10.52 30.82 33.91
N VAL A 433 10.64 31.50 32.77
CA VAL A 433 11.15 30.90 31.53
C VAL A 433 12.56 31.39 31.28
N ALA A 434 13.51 30.47 31.16
CA ALA A 434 14.90 30.74 30.84
C ALA A 434 15.22 30.42 29.39
N PHE A 435 15.99 31.30 28.75
CA PHE A 435 16.40 31.19 27.35
C PHE A 435 17.88 30.87 27.24
N TYR A 436 18.21 29.89 26.42
CA TYR A 436 19.56 29.43 26.10
C TYR A 436 19.76 29.36 24.59
N GLN A 437 21.01 29.39 24.15
CA GLN A 437 21.39 28.93 22.81
C GLN A 437 21.39 27.40 22.79
N THR A 438 21.39 26.80 21.60
CA THR A 438 21.45 25.32 21.43
C THR A 438 22.71 24.68 22.03
N ASP A 439 23.80 25.44 22.19
CA ASP A 439 25.01 24.96 22.88
C ASP A 439 24.95 25.05 24.42
N GLY A 440 23.78 25.36 24.99
CA GLY A 440 23.59 25.54 26.44
C GLY A 440 24.04 26.91 26.97
N THR A 441 24.41 27.87 26.12
CA THR A 441 24.78 29.21 26.57
C THR A 441 23.56 30.02 27.02
N TYR A 442 23.53 30.43 28.29
CA TYR A 442 22.48 31.30 28.84
C TYR A 442 22.35 32.65 28.13
N ILE A 443 21.11 33.06 27.81
CA ILE A 443 20.77 34.33 27.15
C ILE A 443 20.10 35.29 28.14
N ASN A 444 18.94 34.90 28.69
CA ASN A 444 18.06 35.73 29.51
C ASN A 444 17.02 34.85 30.23
N HIS A 445 16.32 35.36 31.24
CA HIS A 445 15.10 34.74 31.76
C HIS A 445 14.03 35.80 32.02
N VAL A 446 12.77 35.39 32.05
CA VAL A 446 11.63 36.25 32.38
C VAL A 446 10.73 35.57 33.42
N THR A 447 10.10 36.37 34.28
CA THR A 447 9.10 35.87 35.23
C THR A 447 7.77 35.64 34.51
N VAL A 448 7.13 34.50 34.81
CA VAL A 448 5.84 34.06 34.24
C VAL A 448 4.84 33.78 35.38
N GLY A 449 3.76 33.04 35.12
CA GLY A 449 2.76 32.67 36.13
C GLY A 449 3.29 31.65 37.14
N ALA A 450 2.43 31.25 38.08
CA ALA A 450 2.74 30.20 39.05
C ALA A 450 2.66 28.82 38.36
N LEU A 451 3.58 27.91 38.71
CA LEU A 451 3.73 26.59 38.09
C LEU A 451 3.70 26.63 36.55
N PRO A 452 4.75 27.19 35.91
CA PRO A 452 4.86 27.19 34.45
C PRO A 452 5.14 25.77 33.99
N ASP A 453 4.12 25.14 33.44
CA ASP A 453 4.12 23.73 33.16
C ASP A 453 4.62 23.46 31.74
N MET A 454 3.78 23.66 30.73
CA MET A 454 4.17 23.53 29.33
C MET A 454 4.75 24.81 28.72
N VAL A 455 5.80 24.67 27.88
CA VAL A 455 6.33 25.76 27.04
C VAL A 455 6.37 25.39 25.55
N THR A 456 5.92 26.29 24.68
CA THR A 456 6.01 26.09 23.22
C THR A 456 6.27 27.38 22.45
N PHE A 457 6.77 27.26 21.21
CA PHE A 457 6.95 28.40 20.31
C PHE A 457 5.78 28.52 19.35
N THR A 458 5.43 29.76 18.97
CA THR A 458 4.55 29.96 17.82
C THR A 458 5.18 29.40 16.52
N PRO A 459 4.38 28.96 15.53
CA PRO A 459 4.88 28.50 14.24
C PRO A 459 5.86 29.46 13.55
N ASP A 460 5.66 30.76 13.65
CA ASP A 460 6.56 31.80 13.13
C ASP A 460 7.85 32.03 13.97
N GLY A 461 7.94 31.44 15.17
CA GLY A 461 9.04 31.59 16.12
C GLY A 461 9.17 32.97 16.77
N ALA A 462 8.16 33.84 16.62
CA ALA A 462 8.19 35.21 17.16
C ALA A 462 7.80 35.29 18.64
N LYS A 463 7.06 34.31 19.16
CA LYS A 463 6.62 34.26 20.56
C LYS A 463 6.86 32.88 21.18
N VAL A 464 6.97 32.87 22.51
CA VAL A 464 6.96 31.68 23.36
C VAL A 464 5.72 31.76 24.26
N LEU A 465 4.97 30.67 24.33
CA LEU A 465 3.75 30.53 25.12
C LEU A 465 4.02 29.58 26.28
N VAL A 466 3.45 29.88 27.43
CA VAL A 466 3.66 29.12 28.66
C VAL A 466 2.32 28.93 29.35
N ALA A 467 1.90 27.69 29.52
CA ALA A 467 0.78 27.35 30.38
C ALA A 467 1.24 27.47 31.83
N ASN A 468 0.45 28.13 32.68
CA ASN A 468 0.79 28.32 34.08
C ASN A 468 -0.42 27.84 34.85
N GLU A 469 -0.37 26.60 35.35
CA GLU A 469 -1.49 25.90 35.97
C GLU A 469 -2.06 26.72 37.13
N GLY A 470 -1.17 27.17 38.01
CA GLY A 470 -1.58 27.95 39.17
C GLY A 470 -2.23 27.12 40.28
N GLU A 471 -1.86 25.86 40.41
CA GLU A 471 -2.41 24.92 41.40
C GLU A 471 -2.37 25.40 42.86
N PRO A 472 -3.35 24.95 43.68
CA PRO A 472 -3.37 25.20 45.11
C PRO A 472 -2.26 24.46 45.86
N ASN A 473 -1.90 24.94 47.05
CA ASN A 473 -1.13 24.13 47.98
C ASN A 473 -2.01 23.06 48.64
N GLY A 474 -1.44 21.97 49.16
CA GLY A 474 -2.22 20.85 49.72
C GLY A 474 -3.25 21.21 50.80
N ASP A 475 -3.01 22.26 51.59
CA ASP A 475 -3.97 22.79 52.57
C ASP A 475 -5.11 23.65 51.97
N TYR A 476 -5.11 23.91 50.65
CA TYR A 476 -5.99 24.84 49.94
C TYR A 476 -6.03 26.26 50.55
N THR A 477 -4.92 26.70 51.13
CA THR A 477 -4.81 28.03 51.78
C THR A 477 -4.18 29.08 50.88
N THR A 478 -3.43 28.66 49.88
CA THR A 478 -2.85 29.49 48.82
C THR A 478 -3.18 28.83 47.50
N ASP A 479 -3.99 29.53 46.71
CA ASP A 479 -4.56 29.06 45.45
C ASP A 479 -4.40 30.21 44.44
N PRO A 480 -3.30 30.23 43.66
CA PRO A 480 -3.01 31.22 42.63
C PRO A 480 -4.11 31.30 41.54
N GLU A 481 -4.00 32.27 40.63
CA GLU A 481 -4.83 32.25 39.42
C GLU A 481 -4.04 31.56 38.31
N GLY A 482 -4.65 30.59 37.62
CA GLY A 482 -4.11 30.04 36.39
C GLY A 482 -4.02 31.10 35.28
N SER A 483 -3.07 30.93 34.37
CA SER A 483 -2.85 31.90 33.28
C SER A 483 -1.99 31.36 32.14
N VAL A 484 -1.95 32.10 31.03
CA VAL A 484 -1.01 31.82 29.93
C VAL A 484 -0.10 33.02 29.70
N SER A 485 1.20 32.79 29.78
CA SER A 485 2.22 33.81 29.54
C SER A 485 2.65 33.81 28.08
N ILE A 486 2.59 34.98 27.44
CA ILE A 486 2.93 35.21 26.04
C ILE A 486 4.20 36.06 26.00
N ILE A 487 5.32 35.44 25.66
CA ILE A 487 6.65 36.06 25.67
C ILE A 487 7.01 36.43 24.23
N ASP A 488 7.00 37.74 23.93
CA ASP A 488 7.45 38.26 22.64
C ASP A 488 8.99 38.23 22.58
N ILE A 489 9.53 37.48 21.63
CA ILE A 489 10.96 37.36 21.34
C ILE A 489 11.30 37.83 19.92
N SER A 490 10.42 38.56 19.25
CA SER A 490 10.65 39.11 17.90
C SER A 490 11.85 40.07 17.83
N GLY A 491 12.20 40.71 18.96
CA GLY A 491 13.43 41.49 19.16
C GLY A 491 14.66 40.66 19.56
N GLY A 492 14.56 39.33 19.53
CA GLY A 492 15.50 38.35 20.07
C GLY A 492 15.26 38.05 21.56
N ALA A 493 15.59 36.83 22.00
CA ALA A 493 15.37 36.34 23.38
C ALA A 493 16.03 37.20 24.48
N ALA A 494 17.12 37.91 24.16
CA ALA A 494 17.76 38.87 25.07
C ALA A 494 16.89 40.11 25.38
N SER A 495 15.88 40.38 24.55
CA SER A 495 14.93 41.48 24.70
C SER A 495 13.51 40.99 24.99
N ALA A 496 13.37 39.74 25.46
CA ALA A 496 12.08 39.09 25.72
C ALA A 496 11.18 39.97 26.61
N SER A 497 9.89 40.04 26.26
CA SER A 497 8.89 40.77 27.04
C SER A 497 7.61 39.95 27.21
N VAL A 498 7.07 39.93 28.42
CA VAL A 498 5.93 39.09 28.79
C VAL A 498 4.63 39.88 28.79
N SER A 499 3.59 39.30 28.20
CA SER A 499 2.18 39.62 28.42
C SER A 499 1.49 38.40 29.03
N THR A 500 0.40 38.60 29.76
CA THR A 500 -0.33 37.49 30.42
C THR A 500 -1.79 37.52 30.00
N ALA A 501 -2.27 36.42 29.46
CA ALA A 501 -3.68 36.13 29.28
C ALA A 501 -4.17 35.43 30.55
N GLY A 502 -5.11 36.05 31.28
CA GLY A 502 -5.63 35.51 32.54
C GLY A 502 -7.15 35.37 32.54
N PHE A 503 -7.67 34.57 33.46
CA PHE A 503 -9.09 34.19 33.51
C PHE A 503 -9.94 35.07 34.43
N ALA A 504 -9.36 36.08 35.10
CA ALA A 504 -10.08 36.94 36.05
C ALA A 504 -11.34 37.62 35.47
N GLY A 505 -11.39 37.81 34.15
CA GLY A 505 -12.56 38.32 33.44
C GLY A 505 -13.80 37.43 33.54
N PHE A 506 -13.62 36.11 33.71
CA PHE A 506 -14.68 35.10 33.76
C PHE A 506 -15.19 34.82 35.17
N ASN A 507 -14.59 35.42 36.21
CA ASN A 507 -15.03 35.23 37.61
C ASN A 507 -16.51 35.56 37.83
N GLY A 508 -17.09 36.44 37.00
CA GLY A 508 -18.51 36.80 37.04
C GLY A 508 -19.44 35.83 36.29
N ASP A 509 -18.89 34.88 35.53
CA ASP A 509 -19.61 33.95 34.66
C ASP A 509 -19.59 32.51 35.21
N LYS A 510 -19.17 32.30 36.47
CA LYS A 510 -19.04 30.98 37.13
C LYS A 510 -20.27 30.10 36.91
N GLU A 511 -21.46 30.60 37.23
CA GLU A 511 -22.68 29.81 37.09
C GLU A 511 -23.04 29.50 35.63
N ALA A 512 -22.66 30.36 34.69
CA ALA A 512 -22.90 30.13 33.26
C ALA A 512 -21.93 29.09 32.68
N LEU A 513 -20.66 29.11 33.11
CA LEU A 513 -19.65 28.12 32.73
C LEU A 513 -20.01 26.73 33.25
N ILE A 514 -20.38 26.62 34.53
CA ILE A 514 -20.88 25.37 35.12
C ILE A 514 -22.10 24.86 34.35
N ALA A 515 -23.07 25.74 34.07
CA ALA A 515 -24.27 25.35 33.31
C ALA A 515 -23.99 24.95 31.85
N SER A 516 -22.82 25.33 31.30
CA SER A 516 -22.39 24.90 29.96
C SER A 516 -21.64 23.57 29.97
N GLY A 517 -21.18 23.10 31.13
CA GLY A 517 -20.44 21.84 31.29
C GLY A 517 -18.98 21.99 31.72
N VAL A 518 -18.50 23.21 32.01
CA VAL A 518 -17.14 23.42 32.55
C VAL A 518 -17.14 23.07 34.04
N ARG A 519 -16.19 22.24 34.48
CA ARG A 519 -16.06 21.87 35.89
C ARG A 519 -15.36 22.99 36.65
N ILE A 520 -16.00 23.50 37.71
CA ILE A 520 -15.46 24.52 38.62
C ILE A 520 -15.83 24.11 40.04
N PHE A 521 -14.94 23.39 40.71
CA PHE A 521 -15.25 22.61 41.91
C PHE A 521 -14.26 22.81 43.07
N GLY A 522 -13.17 23.53 42.83
CA GLY A 522 -12.16 23.87 43.82
C GLY A 522 -12.74 24.52 45.08
N PRO A 523 -12.31 24.10 46.29
CA PRO A 523 -12.75 24.64 47.57
C PRO A 523 -12.67 26.18 47.69
N ASN A 524 -13.82 26.85 47.55
CA ASN A 524 -13.95 28.32 47.61
C ASN A 524 -13.23 29.09 46.49
N ALA A 525 -12.87 28.41 45.39
CA ALA A 525 -12.16 29.02 44.27
C ALA A 525 -13.07 29.95 43.43
N ALA A 526 -12.50 31.06 42.99
CA ALA A 526 -13.03 31.81 41.85
C ALA A 526 -12.71 31.07 40.54
N VAL A 527 -13.39 31.38 39.43
CA VAL A 527 -13.11 30.73 38.13
C VAL A 527 -11.63 30.80 37.78
N ALA A 528 -11.00 31.97 37.97
CA ALA A 528 -9.60 32.15 37.63
C ALA A 528 -8.61 31.37 38.49
N GLN A 529 -9.03 30.92 39.68
CA GLN A 529 -8.21 30.06 40.55
C GLN A 529 -8.46 28.58 40.24
N ASP A 530 -9.69 28.24 39.88
CA ASP A 530 -10.09 26.86 39.57
C ASP A 530 -9.63 26.40 38.19
N LEU A 531 -9.32 27.32 37.27
CA LEU A 531 -8.87 26.96 35.93
C LEU A 531 -7.36 26.75 35.93
N GLU A 532 -6.92 25.53 35.61
CA GLU A 532 -5.52 25.09 35.59
C GLU A 532 -5.10 24.81 34.11
N PRO A 533 -4.42 25.75 33.43
CA PRO A 533 -3.91 25.54 32.08
C PRO A 533 -2.68 24.65 32.05
N GLU A 534 -2.69 23.66 31.17
CA GLU A 534 -1.67 22.60 31.13
C GLU A 534 -0.95 22.56 29.78
N TYR A 535 -1.62 22.21 28.68
CA TYR A 535 -0.97 22.02 27.38
C TYR A 535 -1.48 23.00 26.30
N ILE A 536 -0.59 23.41 25.37
CA ILE A 536 -0.89 24.46 24.37
C ILE A 536 -0.69 23.96 22.93
N ALA A 537 -1.76 24.03 22.13
CA ALA A 537 -1.68 23.95 20.67
C ALA A 537 -1.77 25.35 20.04
N VAL A 538 -0.99 25.59 18.98
CA VAL A 538 -0.97 26.87 18.25
C VAL A 538 -1.37 26.66 16.80
N ASN A 539 -2.27 27.49 16.29
CA ASN A 539 -2.66 27.41 14.88
C ASN A 539 -1.52 27.85 13.94
N ALA A 540 -1.54 27.35 12.69
CA ALA A 540 -0.44 27.52 11.75
C ALA A 540 -0.06 28.98 11.44
N ASP A 541 -1.01 29.93 11.51
CA ASP A 541 -0.77 31.35 11.25
C ASP A 541 -0.26 32.15 12.47
N SER A 542 -0.05 31.48 13.61
CA SER A 542 0.45 32.07 14.86
C SER A 542 -0.44 33.17 15.45
N THR A 543 -1.76 33.12 15.21
CA THR A 543 -2.71 34.11 15.77
C THR A 543 -3.46 33.62 17.00
N THR A 544 -3.71 32.32 17.11
CA THR A 544 -4.59 31.73 18.12
C THR A 544 -3.91 30.53 18.78
N ALA A 545 -4.04 30.46 20.11
CA ALA A 545 -3.66 29.30 20.89
C ALA A 545 -4.90 28.64 21.51
N TYR A 546 -4.87 27.32 21.61
CA TYR A 546 -5.86 26.47 22.28
C TYR A 546 -5.16 25.79 23.44
N VAL A 547 -5.77 25.85 24.62
CA VAL A 547 -5.11 25.44 25.87
C VAL A 547 -6.01 24.49 26.63
N THR A 548 -5.51 23.31 26.99
CA THR A 548 -6.24 22.36 27.82
C THR A 548 -6.41 22.91 29.23
N LEU A 549 -7.55 22.58 29.82
CA LEU A 549 -7.93 22.85 31.20
C LEU A 549 -8.46 21.51 31.73
N GLN A 550 -7.54 20.58 31.99
CA GLN A 550 -7.81 19.15 32.05
C GLN A 550 -8.81 18.80 33.15
N GLU A 551 -8.56 19.21 34.39
CA GLU A 551 -9.46 19.04 35.55
C GLU A 551 -10.80 19.71 35.29
N ASN A 552 -10.80 20.80 34.51
CA ASN A 552 -12.02 21.54 34.18
C ASN A 552 -12.83 20.92 33.03
N ASN A 553 -12.30 19.87 32.39
CA ASN A 553 -12.84 19.21 31.20
C ASN A 553 -13.21 20.23 30.08
N ALA A 554 -12.28 21.15 29.82
CA ALA A 554 -12.49 22.29 28.93
C ALA A 554 -11.23 22.67 28.15
N ILE A 555 -11.41 23.48 27.10
CA ILE A 555 -10.33 24.11 26.34
C ILE A 555 -10.55 25.63 26.31
N ALA A 556 -9.50 26.40 26.61
CA ALA A 556 -9.48 27.85 26.45
C ALA A 556 -8.93 28.25 25.08
N GLU A 557 -9.53 29.27 24.46
CA GLU A 557 -9.01 29.91 23.25
C GLU A 557 -8.38 31.26 23.60
N ILE A 558 -7.22 31.56 23.00
CA ILE A 558 -6.43 32.76 23.29
C ILE A 558 -6.06 33.49 22.00
N ASP A 559 -6.41 34.78 21.94
CA ASP A 559 -5.89 35.71 20.93
C ASP A 559 -4.46 36.15 21.32
N LEU A 560 -3.48 35.74 20.51
CA LEU A 560 -2.06 35.99 20.76
C LEU A 560 -1.63 37.43 20.45
N ALA A 561 -2.42 38.19 19.71
CA ALA A 561 -2.13 39.60 19.42
C ALA A 561 -2.55 40.50 20.58
N THR A 562 -3.67 40.19 21.23
CA THR A 562 -4.19 40.98 22.37
C THR A 562 -3.85 40.39 23.73
N ALA A 563 -3.29 39.18 23.79
CA ALA A 563 -3.00 38.44 25.02
C ALA A 563 -4.24 38.28 25.90
N THR A 564 -5.33 37.78 25.30
CA THR A 564 -6.64 37.66 25.96
C THR A 564 -7.26 36.30 25.69
N VAL A 565 -7.79 35.67 26.74
CA VAL A 565 -8.67 34.51 26.61
C VAL A 565 -9.99 34.98 25.99
N THR A 566 -10.35 34.42 24.83
CA THR A 566 -11.54 34.78 24.04
C THR A 566 -12.74 33.88 24.33
N GLY A 567 -12.50 32.64 24.78
CA GLY A 567 -13.54 31.68 25.13
C GLY A 567 -13.00 30.54 26.00
N ILE A 568 -13.92 29.88 26.70
CA ILE A 568 -13.71 28.63 27.44
C ILE A 568 -14.79 27.67 26.95
N PHE A 569 -14.39 26.55 26.37
CA PHE A 569 -15.28 25.61 25.70
C PHE A 569 -15.29 24.27 26.45
N PRO A 570 -16.45 23.82 26.96
CA PRO A 570 -16.57 22.52 27.60
C PRO A 570 -16.50 21.40 26.57
N LEU A 571 -15.97 20.24 26.97
CA LEU A 571 -15.81 19.07 26.09
C LEU A 571 -17.02 18.12 26.11
N GLY A 572 -17.91 18.28 27.11
CA GLY A 572 -18.99 17.32 27.34
C GLY A 572 -18.46 16.01 27.90
N TYR A 573 -19.20 14.91 27.70
CA TYR A 573 -18.89 13.61 28.29
C TYR A 573 -19.10 12.49 27.28
N LYS A 574 -18.28 11.45 27.38
CA LYS A 574 -18.43 10.21 26.62
C LYS A 574 -19.44 9.30 27.30
N ASP A 575 -20.39 8.76 26.56
CA ASP A 575 -21.38 7.82 27.10
C ASP A 575 -20.89 6.39 26.92
N HIS A 576 -20.45 5.76 28.02
CA HIS A 576 -19.96 4.38 28.03
C HIS A 576 -21.10 3.34 27.95
N SER A 577 -22.37 3.77 27.90
CA SER A 577 -23.50 2.86 27.69
C SER A 577 -23.73 2.54 26.20
N LEU A 578 -23.04 3.24 25.30
CA LEU A 578 -23.13 3.06 23.87
C LEU A 578 -22.15 1.99 23.36
N GLU A 579 -22.59 1.25 22.34
CA GLU A 579 -21.75 0.27 21.63
C GLU A 579 -20.51 0.96 21.02
N GLY A 580 -19.34 0.34 21.19
CA GLY A 580 -18.04 0.90 20.79
C GLY A 580 -17.42 1.88 21.79
N ASN A 581 -18.10 2.20 22.89
CA ASN A 581 -17.57 3.01 23.99
C ASN A 581 -17.40 2.19 25.27
N GLY A 582 -17.17 0.87 25.17
CA GLY A 582 -16.97 0.06 26.36
C GLY A 582 -15.77 0.51 27.20
N LEU A 583 -15.71 0.03 28.44
CA LEU A 583 -14.47 0.02 29.21
C LEU A 583 -14.40 -1.26 30.03
N ASP A 584 -13.18 -1.71 30.31
CA ASP A 584 -12.97 -2.59 31.44
C ASP A 584 -12.95 -1.78 32.73
N ALA A 585 -13.93 -2.05 33.61
CA ALA A 585 -14.24 -1.20 34.77
C ALA A 585 -13.77 -1.78 36.10
N SER A 586 -13.25 -3.01 36.12
CA SER A 586 -12.92 -3.72 37.35
C SER A 586 -11.57 -4.39 37.25
N ASN A 587 -10.77 -4.24 38.30
CA ASN A 587 -9.57 -5.04 38.55
C ASN A 587 -9.83 -6.23 39.50
N LYS A 588 -11.08 -6.71 39.61
CA LYS A 588 -11.52 -7.72 40.59
C LYS A 588 -12.32 -8.88 39.99
N ASP A 589 -12.60 -8.87 38.69
CA ASP A 589 -13.35 -9.94 38.03
C ASP A 589 -12.45 -11.07 37.45
N ASP A 590 -11.13 -10.89 37.52
CA ASP A 590 -10.10 -11.78 36.99
C ASP A 590 -10.27 -12.04 35.47
N ALA A 591 -10.79 -11.06 34.71
CA ALA A 591 -11.06 -11.17 33.29
C ALA A 591 -10.78 -9.85 32.55
N ILE A 592 -10.63 -9.91 31.23
CA ILE A 592 -10.73 -8.72 30.38
C ILE A 592 -12.21 -8.56 30.04
N ASN A 593 -12.84 -7.51 30.54
CA ASN A 593 -14.28 -7.31 30.48
C ASN A 593 -14.66 -5.91 29.96
N ILE A 594 -14.17 -5.59 28.75
CA ILE A 594 -14.53 -4.36 28.04
C ILE A 594 -16.03 -4.43 27.69
N ALA A 595 -16.84 -3.68 28.42
CA ALA A 595 -18.30 -3.73 28.33
C ALA A 595 -18.93 -2.33 28.42
N THR A 596 -20.18 -2.23 27.97
CA THR A 596 -20.95 -0.99 28.10
C THR A 596 -21.49 -0.84 29.51
N TRP A 597 -21.35 0.34 30.11
CA TRP A 597 -21.76 0.65 31.47
C TRP A 597 -22.53 1.98 31.54
N PRO A 598 -23.47 2.15 32.49
CA PRO A 598 -24.19 3.42 32.67
C PRO A 598 -23.32 4.47 33.39
N VAL A 599 -22.18 4.82 32.77
CA VAL A 599 -21.16 5.75 33.27
C VAL A 599 -20.82 6.74 32.16
N LEU A 600 -20.54 7.98 32.54
CA LEU A 600 -20.09 9.04 31.65
C LEU A 600 -18.59 9.27 31.84
N GLY A 601 -17.78 9.17 30.79
CA GLY A 601 -16.35 9.47 30.83
C GLY A 601 -16.08 10.95 30.60
N MET A 602 -15.26 11.57 31.44
CA MET A 602 -14.82 12.95 31.25
C MET A 602 -13.61 12.97 30.31
N TYR A 603 -13.62 13.80 29.26
CA TYR A 603 -12.54 13.82 28.27
C TYR A 603 -11.20 14.24 28.88
N MET A 604 -11.18 15.32 29.66
CA MET A 604 -10.03 15.72 30.49
C MET A 604 -8.67 15.49 29.81
N PRO A 605 -8.40 16.19 28.70
CA PRO A 605 -7.20 15.91 27.95
C PRO A 605 -5.98 16.60 28.54
N ASP A 606 -4.90 15.85 28.73
CA ASP A 606 -3.59 16.42 29.02
C ASP A 606 -3.08 17.11 27.75
N SER A 607 -2.61 16.30 26.79
CA SER A 607 -1.97 16.82 25.60
C SER A 607 -2.95 17.22 24.48
N ILE A 608 -2.54 18.24 23.72
CA ILE A 608 -3.30 18.79 22.59
C ILE A 608 -2.39 19.14 21.41
N ALA A 609 -2.86 18.82 20.21
CA ALA A 609 -2.22 19.23 18.96
C ALA A 609 -3.25 19.84 17.99
N ALA A 610 -2.80 20.74 17.12
CA ALA A 610 -3.65 21.38 16.11
C ALA A 610 -3.12 21.17 14.70
N TYR A 611 -4.01 20.91 13.75
CA TYR A 611 -3.69 20.86 12.33
C TYR A 611 -4.78 21.53 11.49
N ASN A 612 -4.43 21.90 10.25
CA ASN A 612 -5.34 22.56 9.33
C ASN A 612 -5.67 21.62 8.18
N LEU A 613 -6.96 21.50 7.85
CA LEU A 613 -7.42 20.74 6.70
C LEU A 613 -8.46 21.54 5.92
N GLY A 614 -8.12 21.94 4.69
CA GLY A 614 -9.02 22.72 3.83
C GLY A 614 -9.47 24.06 4.42
N GLY A 615 -8.61 24.73 5.19
CA GLY A 615 -8.88 26.02 5.82
C GLY A 615 -9.63 25.95 7.15
N GLU A 616 -10.01 24.76 7.59
CA GLU A 616 -10.61 24.53 8.92
C GLU A 616 -9.53 24.05 9.89
N ILE A 617 -9.65 24.43 11.17
CA ILE A 617 -8.75 24.03 12.24
C ILE A 617 -9.35 22.83 12.98
N PHE A 618 -8.56 21.79 13.12
CA PHE A 618 -8.87 20.62 13.92
C PHE A 618 -7.91 20.53 15.11
N LEU A 619 -8.43 20.12 16.25
CA LEU A 619 -7.67 19.83 17.47
C LEU A 619 -7.73 18.32 17.72
N VAL A 620 -6.62 17.73 18.11
CA VAL A 620 -6.55 16.35 18.58
C VAL A 620 -6.16 16.38 20.04
N THR A 621 -6.82 15.57 20.86
CA THR A 621 -6.60 15.51 22.30
C THR A 621 -6.39 14.07 22.76
N ALA A 622 -5.44 13.85 23.68
CA ALA A 622 -5.27 12.58 24.39
C ALA A 622 -5.98 12.68 25.74
N ASN A 623 -6.92 11.77 26.00
CA ASN A 623 -7.91 11.91 27.09
C ASN A 623 -7.53 11.05 28.31
N GLU A 624 -6.46 11.45 29.01
CA GLU A 624 -5.85 10.77 30.15
C GLU A 624 -6.73 10.83 31.40
N GLY A 625 -6.83 12.02 32.01
CA GLY A 625 -7.90 12.40 32.90
C GLY A 625 -7.52 12.55 34.36
N ASP A 626 -6.61 13.46 34.67
CA ASP A 626 -6.11 13.61 36.03
C ASP A 626 -7.10 14.20 37.07
N ALA A 627 -7.01 13.70 38.31
CA ALA A 627 -7.94 14.04 39.38
C ALA A 627 -7.30 14.98 40.40
N ARG A 628 -8.11 15.81 41.07
CA ARG A 628 -7.59 16.65 42.17
C ARG A 628 -7.50 15.90 43.49
N GLU A 629 -6.28 15.60 43.91
CA GLU A 629 -5.97 14.88 45.15
C GLU A 629 -5.01 15.66 46.06
N TYR A 630 -5.55 16.26 47.13
CA TYR A 630 -4.81 17.10 48.06
C TYR A 630 -5.18 16.80 49.52
N ASP A 631 -4.28 17.13 50.46
CA ASP A 631 -4.50 16.93 51.91
C ASP A 631 -5.86 17.45 52.43
N ALA A 632 -6.37 18.55 51.86
CA ALA A 632 -7.64 19.18 52.25
C ALA A 632 -8.83 18.84 51.34
N PHE A 633 -8.63 18.14 50.22
CA PHE A 633 -9.65 17.86 49.22
C PHE A 633 -9.29 16.62 48.39
N GLU A 634 -10.16 15.60 48.43
CA GLU A 634 -10.04 14.37 47.65
C GLU A 634 -11.23 14.32 46.69
N GLU A 635 -10.98 14.27 45.38
CA GLU A 635 -12.05 14.20 44.39
C GLU A 635 -12.52 12.76 44.11
N GLU A 636 -11.58 11.81 44.03
CA GLU A 636 -11.88 10.43 43.68
C GLU A 636 -12.72 9.73 44.77
N GLU A 637 -13.66 8.91 44.32
CA GLU A 637 -14.42 7.99 45.17
C GLU A 637 -14.73 6.70 44.40
N SER A 638 -14.74 5.56 45.10
CA SER A 638 -15.16 4.29 44.49
C SER A 638 -16.69 4.22 44.40
N ILE A 639 -17.23 3.72 43.29
CA ILE A 639 -18.68 3.55 43.11
C ILE A 639 -19.32 2.68 44.22
N GLU A 640 -18.61 1.71 44.81
CA GLU A 640 -19.12 0.89 45.92
C GLU A 640 -19.43 1.68 47.21
N ASP A 641 -18.85 2.88 47.35
CA ASP A 641 -19.00 3.75 48.51
C ASP A 641 -20.04 4.88 48.30
N LEU A 642 -20.59 5.01 47.09
CA LEU A 642 -21.65 5.97 46.75
C LEU A 642 -23.06 5.48 47.13
N ASP A 643 -23.98 6.41 47.39
CA ASP A 643 -25.42 6.13 47.50
C ASP A 643 -26.05 6.40 46.12
N LEU A 644 -26.47 5.36 45.40
CA LEU A 644 -27.01 5.48 44.04
C LEU A 644 -28.55 5.61 44.06
N ASP A 645 -29.11 6.54 43.28
CA ASP A 645 -30.56 6.71 43.17
C ASP A 645 -31.22 5.42 42.63
N GLU A 646 -32.28 4.96 43.31
CA GLU A 646 -32.98 3.73 42.95
C GLU A 646 -33.75 3.84 41.61
N THR A 647 -34.01 5.06 41.13
CA THR A 647 -34.72 5.31 39.87
C THR A 647 -33.77 5.31 38.67
N ALA A 648 -32.62 5.97 38.80
CA ALA A 648 -31.55 6.02 37.80
C ALA A 648 -30.83 4.66 37.71
N PHE A 649 -30.54 4.04 38.86
CA PHE A 649 -29.84 2.77 38.97
C PHE A 649 -30.69 1.68 39.66
N PRO A 650 -31.75 1.16 39.00
CA PRO A 650 -32.64 0.15 39.59
C PRO A 650 -31.95 -1.19 39.93
N ASN A 651 -30.72 -1.38 39.45
CA ASN A 651 -29.83 -2.50 39.69
C ASN A 651 -28.55 -2.10 40.45
N ALA A 652 -28.57 -1.00 41.23
CA ALA A 652 -27.44 -0.49 41.99
C ALA A 652 -26.64 -1.58 42.74
N SER A 653 -27.33 -2.51 43.42
CA SER A 653 -26.66 -3.59 44.16
C SER A 653 -25.78 -4.50 43.31
N THR A 654 -26.08 -4.63 42.03
CA THR A 654 -25.27 -5.39 41.06
C THR A 654 -24.18 -4.51 40.48
N LEU A 655 -24.50 -3.27 40.11
CA LEU A 655 -23.50 -2.33 39.59
C LEU A 655 -22.36 -2.10 40.60
N GLN A 656 -22.68 -1.95 41.88
CA GLN A 656 -21.72 -1.74 42.97
C GLN A 656 -20.98 -3.02 43.42
N GLU A 657 -21.17 -4.17 42.77
CA GLU A 657 -20.30 -5.33 43.04
C GLU A 657 -18.88 -5.00 42.56
N LYS A 658 -17.87 -5.51 43.29
CA LYS A 658 -16.46 -5.21 43.00
C LYS A 658 -16.05 -5.69 41.62
N GLU A 659 -16.59 -6.83 41.23
CA GLU A 659 -16.42 -7.48 39.94
C GLU A 659 -17.17 -6.76 38.80
N ASN A 660 -17.95 -5.71 39.08
CA ASN A 660 -18.61 -4.86 38.08
C ASN A 660 -18.05 -3.43 38.18
N LEU A 661 -18.86 -2.43 38.52
CA LEU A 661 -18.42 -1.03 38.61
C LEU A 661 -17.87 -0.64 39.99
N GLY A 662 -18.05 -1.47 41.03
CA GLY A 662 -17.85 -1.03 42.41
C GLY A 662 -16.46 -0.47 42.72
N LYS A 663 -15.43 -0.87 41.98
CA LYS A 663 -14.06 -0.37 42.15
C LYS A 663 -13.73 0.84 41.29
N LEU A 664 -14.47 1.10 40.22
CA LEU A 664 -14.19 2.19 39.28
C LEU A 664 -14.15 3.54 40.01
N SER A 665 -13.06 4.28 39.83
CA SER A 665 -12.90 5.65 40.34
C SER A 665 -13.81 6.62 39.57
N VAL A 666 -14.58 7.41 40.33
CA VAL A 666 -15.46 8.47 39.81
C VAL A 666 -15.31 9.73 40.64
N THR A 667 -15.68 10.89 40.08
CA THR A 667 -15.67 12.15 40.81
C THR A 667 -16.83 12.24 41.82
N ASN A 668 -16.54 12.74 43.02
CA ASN A 668 -17.53 13.03 44.06
C ASN A 668 -18.13 14.45 43.98
N THR A 669 -17.75 15.25 42.98
CA THR A 669 -18.13 16.67 42.88
C THR A 669 -19.35 16.91 42.00
N MET A 670 -19.80 15.89 41.28
CA MET A 670 -20.97 15.89 40.39
C MET A 670 -21.72 14.55 40.49
N GLY A 671 -22.89 14.45 39.85
CA GLY A 671 -23.71 13.24 39.84
C GLY A 671 -25.03 13.32 40.62
N ASP A 672 -25.18 14.26 41.55
CA ASP A 672 -26.44 14.55 42.27
C ASP A 672 -27.22 15.66 41.54
N ALA A 673 -28.03 15.30 40.55
CA ALA A 673 -28.68 16.24 39.66
C ALA A 673 -29.87 16.95 40.33
N ASP A 674 -30.53 16.31 41.29
CA ASP A 674 -31.71 16.85 41.98
C ASP A 674 -31.46 17.42 43.39
N ASN A 675 -30.22 17.30 43.87
CA ASN A 675 -29.67 17.79 45.15
C ASN A 675 -30.30 17.13 46.40
N ASP A 676 -30.63 15.84 46.33
CA ASP A 676 -31.19 15.10 47.47
C ASP A 676 -30.17 14.21 48.23
N GLY A 677 -28.96 14.08 47.66
CA GLY A 677 -27.79 13.47 48.28
C GLY A 677 -27.51 12.03 47.85
N ASP A 678 -28.28 11.46 46.93
CA ASP A 678 -27.89 10.29 46.15
C ASP A 678 -27.39 10.69 44.74
N TYR A 679 -26.78 9.73 44.03
CA TYR A 679 -26.18 9.96 42.71
C TYR A 679 -27.13 9.44 41.62
N ASP A 680 -27.53 10.34 40.72
CA ASP A 680 -28.33 10.10 39.51
C ASP A 680 -27.46 9.69 38.31
N GLU A 681 -26.20 10.15 38.28
CA GLU A 681 -25.25 9.97 37.19
C GLU A 681 -23.85 9.69 37.76
N LEU A 682 -23.04 8.93 37.02
CA LEU A 682 -21.68 8.52 37.41
C LEU A 682 -20.69 9.04 36.38
N TYR A 683 -19.59 9.63 36.86
CA TYR A 683 -18.61 10.32 36.02
C TYR A 683 -17.20 9.78 36.27
N SER A 684 -16.68 8.95 35.35
CA SER A 684 -15.32 8.42 35.43
C SER A 684 -14.29 9.41 34.91
N PHE A 685 -13.08 9.31 35.46
CA PHE A 685 -11.91 10.06 35.00
C PHE A 685 -11.37 9.49 33.70
N GLY A 686 -10.99 10.39 32.78
CA GLY A 686 -10.56 10.03 31.44
C GLY A 686 -11.66 9.46 30.56
N ALA A 687 -11.53 9.67 29.25
CA ALA A 687 -12.38 9.02 28.26
C ALA A 687 -11.73 7.75 27.67
N ARG A 688 -10.47 7.46 28.07
CA ARG A 688 -9.66 6.31 27.63
C ARG A 688 -9.51 6.24 26.12
N SER A 689 -9.43 7.41 25.50
CA SER A 689 -9.48 7.59 24.05
C SER A 689 -8.60 8.76 23.61
N PHE A 690 -8.49 8.94 22.29
CA PHE A 690 -8.18 10.24 21.73
C PHE A 690 -9.42 10.80 21.02
N SER A 691 -9.53 12.11 20.94
CA SER A 691 -10.63 12.78 20.26
C SER A 691 -10.13 13.76 19.20
N VAL A 692 -10.94 13.96 18.16
CA VAL A 692 -10.74 15.00 17.14
C VAL A 692 -11.88 16.01 17.24
N TRP A 693 -11.52 17.27 17.38
CA TRP A 693 -12.43 18.39 17.53
C TRP A 693 -12.29 19.34 16.35
N LYS A 694 -13.39 19.85 15.85
CA LYS A 694 -13.41 20.93 14.88
C LYS A 694 -13.63 22.26 15.59
N VAL A 695 -12.79 23.25 15.28
CA VAL A 695 -12.96 24.60 15.79
C VAL A 695 -14.01 25.33 14.95
N GLY A 696 -15.16 25.62 15.55
CA GLY A 696 -16.25 26.37 14.93
C GLY A 696 -16.38 27.80 15.47
N ALA A 697 -17.17 28.62 14.78
CA ALA A 697 -17.41 30.02 15.17
C ALA A 697 -18.11 30.20 16.55
N SER A 698 -18.66 29.12 17.12
CA SER A 698 -19.37 29.12 18.40
C SER A 698 -18.76 28.20 19.47
N GLY A 699 -17.60 27.59 19.20
CA GLY A 699 -16.92 26.65 20.09
C GLY A 699 -16.44 25.40 19.37
N LEU A 700 -16.16 24.35 20.15
CA LEU A 700 -15.65 23.08 19.66
C LEU A 700 -16.80 22.11 19.32
N GLU A 701 -16.64 21.41 18.21
CA GLU A 701 -17.51 20.32 17.78
C GLU A 701 -16.71 19.01 17.82
N LEU A 702 -17.18 18.01 18.58
CA LEU A 702 -16.57 16.67 18.55
C LEU A 702 -16.85 16.03 17.19
N VAL A 703 -15.79 15.71 16.46
CA VAL A 703 -15.85 15.10 15.13
C VAL A 703 -15.69 13.58 15.23
N PHE A 704 -14.78 13.13 16.09
CA PHE A 704 -14.49 11.73 16.31
C PHE A 704 -13.97 11.50 17.73
N ASP A 705 -14.29 10.33 18.28
CA ASP A 705 -13.65 9.77 19.47
C ASP A 705 -13.27 8.32 19.18
N SER A 706 -12.11 7.87 19.66
CA SER A 706 -11.63 6.51 19.38
C SER A 706 -12.41 5.40 20.09
N GLY A 707 -13.42 5.73 20.92
CA GLY A 707 -14.25 4.74 21.59
C GLY A 707 -13.41 3.87 22.52
N ASP A 708 -13.65 2.56 22.50
CA ASP A 708 -12.90 1.54 23.25
C ASP A 708 -11.71 0.96 22.47
N LYS A 709 -11.38 1.52 21.30
CA LYS A 709 -10.39 0.94 20.37
C LYS A 709 -9.03 0.68 21.01
N MET A 710 -8.55 1.59 21.86
CA MET A 710 -7.24 1.46 22.51
C MET A 710 -7.22 0.25 23.45
N GLU A 711 -8.22 0.11 24.32
CA GLU A 711 -8.35 -1.06 25.20
C GLU A 711 -8.50 -2.35 24.40
N GLN A 712 -9.30 -2.35 23.32
CA GLN A 712 -9.44 -3.52 22.44
C GLN A 712 -8.10 -3.96 21.83
N VAL A 713 -7.27 -3.00 21.40
CA VAL A 713 -5.93 -3.29 20.85
C VAL A 713 -5.00 -3.84 21.94
N VAL A 714 -4.99 -3.23 23.13
CA VAL A 714 -4.19 -3.72 24.26
C VAL A 714 -4.61 -5.12 24.66
N ALA A 715 -5.91 -5.40 24.76
CA ALA A 715 -6.46 -6.72 25.09
C ALA A 715 -6.05 -7.79 24.07
N ALA A 716 -6.04 -7.45 22.78
CA ALA A 716 -5.64 -8.37 21.72
C ALA A 716 -4.14 -8.66 21.72
N MET A 717 -3.31 -7.64 21.97
CA MET A 717 -1.84 -7.76 21.84
C MET A 717 -1.16 -8.24 23.14
N PHE A 718 -1.64 -7.78 24.29
CA PHE A 718 -1.03 -8.04 25.59
C PHE A 718 -2.05 -8.57 26.61
N PRO A 719 -2.78 -9.68 26.32
CA PRO A 719 -3.84 -10.16 27.21
C PRO A 719 -3.37 -10.54 28.62
N GLU A 720 -2.10 -10.92 28.80
CA GLU A 720 -1.54 -11.28 30.11
C GLU A 720 -1.05 -10.06 30.92
N ALA A 721 -0.88 -8.91 30.27
CA ALA A 721 -0.44 -7.64 30.86
C ALA A 721 -1.45 -6.52 30.60
N PHE A 722 -2.70 -6.88 30.28
CA PHE A 722 -3.77 -5.95 29.92
C PHE A 722 -3.95 -4.90 31.01
N ASN A 723 -4.08 -3.62 30.64
CA ASN A 723 -4.22 -2.49 31.56
C ASN A 723 -3.29 -2.60 32.78
N THR A 724 -2.01 -2.85 32.51
CA THR A 724 -0.98 -2.80 33.55
C THR A 724 -0.57 -1.35 33.82
N THR A 725 -0.19 -1.06 35.07
CA THR A 725 0.45 0.21 35.44
C THR A 725 1.86 0.32 34.83
N ASP A 726 2.45 1.50 34.93
CA ASP A 726 3.80 1.87 34.50
C ASP A 726 4.93 1.24 35.33
N ASP A 727 4.82 1.12 36.65
CA ASP A 727 5.88 0.68 37.57
C ASP A 727 5.93 -0.84 37.86
N GLU A 728 4.90 -1.60 37.49
CA GLU A 728 4.87 -3.08 37.56
C GLU A 728 4.23 -3.70 36.30
N ILE A 729 4.55 -4.96 36.00
CA ILE A 729 3.84 -5.76 34.99
C ILE A 729 2.85 -6.70 35.68
N LYS A 730 1.57 -6.34 35.62
CA LYS A 730 0.51 -7.08 36.27
C LYS A 730 -0.81 -6.91 35.55
N PHE A 731 -1.41 -8.04 35.24
CA PHE A 731 -2.73 -8.11 34.66
C PHE A 731 -3.73 -7.23 35.43
N ASP A 732 -4.35 -6.32 34.69
CA ASP A 732 -5.62 -5.67 34.99
C ASP A 732 -5.59 -4.73 36.20
N ASN A 733 -4.41 -4.28 36.64
CA ASN A 733 -4.29 -3.44 37.83
C ASN A 733 -4.62 -1.96 37.62
N ARG A 734 -4.95 -1.52 36.39
CA ARG A 734 -5.41 -0.15 36.06
C ARG A 734 -6.84 -0.04 35.51
N SER A 735 -7.57 -1.14 35.32
CA SER A 735 -8.92 -1.10 34.74
C SER A 735 -9.95 -0.38 35.62
N ASP A 736 -9.81 -0.39 36.95
CA ASP A 736 -10.67 0.38 37.85
C ASP A 736 -10.34 1.89 37.90
N ASN A 737 -9.28 2.34 37.22
CA ASN A 737 -8.85 3.74 37.19
C ASN A 737 -9.14 4.36 35.81
N LYS A 738 -8.10 4.68 35.04
CA LYS A 738 -8.17 5.35 33.74
C LYS A 738 -7.74 4.40 32.59
N GLY A 739 -7.56 3.10 32.87
CA GLY A 739 -7.28 2.06 31.88
C GLY A 739 -5.90 2.21 31.22
N PRO A 740 -5.81 2.33 29.88
CA PRO A 740 -4.53 2.46 29.18
C PRO A 740 -3.86 3.85 29.33
N GLU A 741 -4.61 4.89 29.72
CA GLU A 741 -4.14 6.27 29.96
C GLU A 741 -3.42 6.92 28.75
N PRO A 742 -4.19 7.39 27.75
CA PRO A 742 -3.62 8.09 26.59
C PRO A 742 -3.18 9.49 26.98
N GLU A 743 -1.87 9.73 26.93
CA GLU A 743 -1.19 10.86 27.59
C GLU A 743 -0.46 11.73 26.56
N ALA A 744 0.66 11.23 26.05
CA ALA A 744 1.45 11.94 25.05
C ALA A 744 0.76 12.00 23.65
N LEU A 745 0.93 13.12 22.94
CA LEU A 745 0.40 13.29 21.58
C LEU A 745 1.37 14.02 20.66
N ALA A 746 1.56 13.48 19.45
CA ALA A 746 2.17 14.20 18.33
C ALA A 746 1.35 14.01 17.05
N ILE A 747 1.39 15.01 16.16
CA ILE A 747 0.84 14.91 14.80
C ILE A 747 1.97 15.05 13.80
N GLY A 748 1.96 14.23 12.76
CA GLY A 748 2.91 14.29 11.64
C GLY A 748 2.23 14.16 10.30
N GLU A 749 2.78 14.82 9.28
CA GLU A 749 2.36 14.65 7.89
C GLU A 749 3.39 13.81 7.15
N ILE A 750 2.93 12.77 6.44
CA ILE A 750 3.75 11.84 5.67
C ILE A 750 3.05 11.63 4.33
N ASP A 751 3.73 11.98 3.24
CA ASP A 751 3.23 11.81 1.87
C ASP A 751 1.79 12.37 1.68
N GLY A 752 1.51 13.56 2.25
CA GLY A 752 0.21 14.25 2.15
C GLY A 752 -0.87 13.75 3.10
N ARG A 753 -0.55 12.77 3.96
CA ARG A 753 -1.47 12.17 4.94
C ARG A 753 -1.09 12.57 6.35
N VAL A 754 -2.09 12.81 7.20
CA VAL A 754 -1.92 13.30 8.56
C VAL A 754 -2.09 12.14 9.53
N TYR A 755 -1.12 11.94 10.43
CA TYR A 755 -1.11 10.87 11.41
C TYR A 755 -1.05 11.43 12.83
N ALA A 756 -1.82 10.83 13.73
CA ALA A 756 -1.70 11.01 15.18
C ALA A 756 -0.89 9.86 15.79
N PHE A 757 0.07 10.22 16.64
CA PHE A 757 0.84 9.31 17.47
C PHE A 757 0.45 9.56 18.92
N VAL A 758 -0.17 8.57 19.56
CA VAL A 758 -0.73 8.68 20.91
C VAL A 758 0.06 7.74 21.83
N GLY A 759 0.76 8.29 22.81
CA GLY A 759 1.45 7.54 23.85
C GLY A 759 0.47 7.08 24.92
N LEU A 760 0.66 5.86 25.43
CA LEU A 760 -0.10 5.34 26.55
C LEU A 760 0.81 5.30 27.78
N GLU A 761 0.55 6.14 28.78
CA GLU A 761 1.45 6.34 29.92
C GLU A 761 1.57 5.04 30.75
N ARG A 762 0.45 4.45 31.17
CA ARG A 762 0.47 3.24 32.01
C ARG A 762 0.84 2.00 31.23
N MET A 763 0.00 1.63 30.26
CA MET A 763 0.22 0.41 29.47
C MET A 763 1.56 0.47 28.70
N GLY A 764 2.03 1.69 28.39
CA GLY A 764 3.23 1.92 27.61
C GLY A 764 2.97 1.89 26.11
N GLY A 765 3.97 2.31 25.34
CA GLY A 765 3.95 2.26 23.89
C GLY A 765 3.16 3.39 23.23
N ILE A 766 3.12 3.35 21.90
CA ILE A 766 2.60 4.41 21.04
C ILE A 766 1.66 3.81 20.00
N MET A 767 0.41 4.26 20.01
CA MET A 767 -0.59 3.94 18.99
C MET A 767 -0.57 4.98 17.87
N THR A 768 -0.62 4.51 16.63
CA THR A 768 -0.63 5.35 15.43
C THR A 768 -1.98 5.26 14.74
N PHE A 769 -2.56 6.42 14.43
CA PHE A 769 -3.81 6.56 13.69
C PHE A 769 -3.61 7.47 12.49
N ASP A 770 -4.10 7.08 11.33
CA ASP A 770 -4.27 7.98 10.20
C ASP A 770 -5.52 8.83 10.46
N ILE A 771 -5.32 10.14 10.60
CA ILE A 771 -6.37 11.14 10.88
C ILE A 771 -6.59 12.07 9.67
N THR A 772 -6.14 11.67 8.47
CA THR A 772 -6.31 12.46 7.24
C THR A 772 -7.78 12.78 6.98
N ILE A 773 -8.67 11.85 7.34
CA ILE A 773 -10.12 12.03 7.40
C ILE A 773 -10.51 12.20 8.88
N PRO A 774 -10.74 13.43 9.36
CA PRO A 774 -11.02 13.69 10.77
C PRO A 774 -12.24 12.95 11.32
N GLU A 775 -13.24 12.71 10.45
CA GLU A 775 -14.49 12.00 10.77
C GLU A 775 -14.34 10.48 10.84
N ASN A 776 -13.28 9.92 10.24
CA ASN A 776 -13.04 8.48 10.19
C ASN A 776 -11.55 8.13 10.30
N PRO A 777 -10.89 8.40 11.44
CA PRO A 777 -9.53 7.95 11.67
C PRO A 777 -9.38 6.44 11.58
N VAL A 778 -8.24 5.98 11.04
CA VAL A 778 -7.94 4.55 10.89
C VAL A 778 -6.73 4.15 11.71
N TYR A 779 -6.91 3.13 12.55
CA TYR A 779 -5.82 2.52 13.31
C TYR A 779 -4.75 1.93 12.37
N CYS A 780 -3.48 2.28 12.59
CA CYS A 780 -2.36 1.84 11.77
C CYS A 780 -1.50 0.79 12.47
N HIS A 781 -1.00 1.10 13.66
CA HIS A 781 -0.02 0.27 14.38
C HIS A 781 0.01 0.63 15.87
N TYR A 782 0.37 -0.33 16.71
CA TYR A 782 0.73 -0.11 18.11
C TYR A 782 2.10 -0.74 18.35
N ILE A 783 3.09 0.08 18.70
CA ILE A 783 4.40 -0.39 19.12
C ILE A 783 4.54 -0.18 20.63
N ASN A 784 5.03 -1.20 21.33
CA ASN A 784 5.36 -1.08 22.74
C ASN A 784 6.77 -1.63 22.97
N ASN A 785 7.71 -0.74 23.25
CA ASN A 785 9.11 -1.09 23.50
C ASN A 785 9.39 -1.46 24.97
N ARG A 786 8.36 -1.48 25.83
CA ARG A 786 8.47 -1.95 27.21
C ARG A 786 8.75 -3.44 27.25
N ASN A 787 9.62 -3.87 28.17
CA ASN A 787 9.86 -5.28 28.43
C ASN A 787 8.72 -5.86 29.28
N MET A 788 7.73 -6.47 28.63
CA MET A 788 6.56 -7.10 29.28
C MET A 788 6.89 -8.32 30.16
N THR A 789 8.16 -8.70 30.29
CA THR A 789 8.60 -9.78 31.19
C THR A 789 9.43 -9.26 32.35
N TRP A 790 9.64 -7.95 32.42
CA TRP A 790 10.44 -7.30 33.46
C TRP A 790 9.80 -7.46 34.85
N ASP A 791 10.65 -7.71 35.83
CA ASP A 791 10.32 -7.80 37.24
C ASP A 791 11.46 -7.13 38.02
N GLU A 792 11.15 -6.08 38.78
CA GLU A 792 12.12 -5.32 39.60
C GLU A 792 12.89 -6.22 40.58
N ASP A 793 12.26 -7.30 41.06
CA ASP A 793 12.84 -8.22 42.05
C ASP A 793 13.64 -9.36 41.40
N ASP A 794 13.64 -9.48 40.06
CA ASP A 794 14.34 -10.53 39.30
C ASP A 794 15.23 -9.95 38.19
N GLU A 795 16.51 -9.70 38.52
CA GLU A 795 17.57 -9.27 37.60
C GLU A 795 17.73 -10.17 36.35
N THR A 796 17.16 -11.39 36.33
CA THR A 796 17.24 -12.28 35.15
C THR A 796 16.28 -11.91 34.03
N THR A 797 15.31 -11.03 34.28
CA THR A 797 14.31 -10.55 33.31
C THR A 797 14.85 -9.47 32.36
N GLY A 798 16.01 -8.89 32.65
CA GLY A 798 16.61 -7.80 31.87
C GLY A 798 16.13 -6.41 32.33
N PRO A 799 16.43 -5.34 31.59
CA PRO A 799 15.95 -3.99 31.90
C PRO A 799 14.46 -3.83 31.52
N ALA A 800 13.79 -2.85 32.13
CA ALA A 800 12.39 -2.54 31.87
C ALA A 800 12.13 -1.93 30.47
N LEU A 801 13.15 -1.29 29.88
CA LEU A 801 13.06 -0.50 28.64
C LEU A 801 12.12 0.71 28.81
N ASP A 802 11.34 1.07 27.78
CA ASP A 802 10.50 2.27 27.73
C ASP A 802 9.27 2.12 28.68
N MET A 803 9.11 3.04 29.63
CA MET A 803 7.98 3.10 30.58
C MET A 803 7.45 4.54 30.70
N ALA A 804 6.13 4.72 30.77
CA ALA A 804 5.46 6.03 30.82
C ALA A 804 5.86 7.00 29.69
N PRO A 805 5.48 6.72 28.42
CA PRO A 805 5.58 7.70 27.34
C PRO A 805 4.85 9.00 27.69
N GLU A 806 5.60 10.10 27.76
CA GLU A 806 5.13 11.39 28.29
C GLU A 806 5.25 12.50 27.24
N GLY A 807 6.47 12.68 26.72
CA GLY A 807 6.75 13.67 25.68
C GLY A 807 6.90 13.03 24.31
N LEU A 808 6.12 13.48 23.31
CA LEU A 808 6.26 13.06 21.91
C LEU A 808 6.53 14.23 20.97
N ILE A 809 7.47 14.06 20.04
CA ILE A 809 7.67 14.99 18.92
C ILE A 809 7.89 14.26 17.60
N PHE A 810 7.11 14.63 16.58
CA PHE A 810 7.31 14.20 15.21
C PHE A 810 8.39 15.04 14.52
N ILE A 811 9.29 14.36 13.81
CA ILE A 811 10.41 14.96 13.06
C ILE A 811 10.21 14.61 11.58
N PRO A 812 9.86 15.59 10.72
CA PRO A 812 9.60 15.32 9.31
C PRO A 812 10.88 14.91 8.58
N ALA A 813 10.74 14.19 7.46
CA ALA A 813 11.85 13.69 6.68
C ALA A 813 12.83 14.77 6.20
N SER A 814 12.35 16.01 6.00
CA SER A 814 13.17 17.17 5.61
C SER A 814 14.14 17.61 6.70
N ASP A 815 13.79 17.34 7.95
CA ASP A 815 14.44 17.85 9.15
C ASP A 815 15.20 16.75 9.91
N SER A 816 14.96 15.49 9.53
CA SER A 816 15.56 14.34 10.17
C SER A 816 16.99 14.07 9.68
N PRO A 817 17.85 13.49 10.53
CA PRO A 817 19.24 13.21 10.20
C PRO A 817 19.43 12.15 9.11
N ASN A 818 18.46 11.26 8.93
CA ASN A 818 18.51 10.14 7.97
C ASN A 818 17.65 10.37 6.70
N GLY A 819 16.96 11.51 6.59
CA GLY A 819 16.09 11.83 5.46
C GLY A 819 14.80 11.00 5.40
N LYS A 820 14.38 10.42 6.52
CA LYS A 820 13.12 9.69 6.72
C LYS A 820 12.30 10.31 7.87
N PRO A 821 10.97 10.24 7.87
CA PRO A 821 10.20 10.72 9.01
C PRO A 821 10.54 9.91 10.27
N MET A 822 10.58 10.59 11.41
CA MET A 822 10.97 10.03 12.70
C MET A 822 10.04 10.51 13.82
N LEU A 823 9.98 9.75 14.91
CA LEU A 823 9.35 10.13 16.17
C LEU A 823 10.44 10.14 17.26
N ALA A 824 10.39 11.07 18.20
CA ALA A 824 11.14 10.98 19.44
C ALA A 824 10.18 10.95 20.63
N CYS A 825 10.45 10.05 21.58
CA CYS A 825 9.62 9.81 22.77
C CYS A 825 10.48 9.93 24.02
N ALA A 826 10.06 10.74 24.98
CA ALA A 826 10.56 10.71 26.35
C ALA A 826 9.68 9.76 27.17
N ASN A 827 10.32 8.91 27.97
CA ASN A 827 9.67 7.88 28.77
C ASN A 827 9.97 8.16 30.24
N GLU A 828 9.01 8.75 30.93
CA GLU A 828 9.16 9.40 32.23
C GLU A 828 9.73 8.43 33.27
N MET A 829 8.99 7.37 33.61
CA MET A 829 9.38 6.40 34.64
C MET A 829 10.68 5.64 34.37
N SER A 830 11.08 5.50 33.10
CA SER A 830 12.35 4.85 32.74
C SER A 830 13.52 5.84 32.59
N GLY A 831 13.24 7.13 32.51
CA GLY A 831 14.18 8.18 32.12
C GLY A 831 14.75 8.07 30.70
N THR A 832 14.26 7.12 29.89
CA THR A 832 14.81 6.86 28.55
C THR A 832 14.26 7.83 27.50
N THR A 833 15.00 7.99 26.40
CA THR A 833 14.52 8.71 25.22
C THR A 833 14.72 7.85 23.98
N THR A 834 13.62 7.43 23.36
CA THR A 834 13.64 6.51 22.22
C THR A 834 13.29 7.23 20.92
N LEU A 835 14.08 6.97 19.88
CA LEU A 835 13.83 7.41 18.52
C LEU A 835 13.21 6.27 17.71
N TYR A 836 12.16 6.59 16.97
CA TYR A 836 11.45 5.66 16.09
C TYR A 836 11.58 6.13 14.63
N SER A 837 11.79 5.20 13.69
CA SER A 837 11.49 5.46 12.29
C SER A 837 9.99 5.38 12.11
N VAL A 838 9.49 6.20 11.20
CA VAL A 838 8.10 6.21 10.82
C VAL A 838 8.07 5.78 9.35
N ASP A 839 7.97 4.47 9.14
CA ASP A 839 8.04 3.87 7.82
C ASP A 839 6.63 3.60 7.29
N SER A 840 6.36 3.92 6.03
CA SER A 840 5.18 3.38 5.33
C SER A 840 5.31 1.85 5.30
N ALA A 841 4.42 1.12 5.96
CA ALA A 841 4.38 -0.34 5.87
C ALA A 841 4.11 -0.70 4.41
N SER A 842 4.98 -1.50 3.80
CA SER A 842 4.70 -2.03 2.47
C SER A 842 3.65 -3.14 2.61
N ARG A 843 2.38 -2.83 2.37
CA ARG A 843 1.32 -3.82 2.24
C ARG A 843 1.40 -4.47 0.86
N LYS A 844 2.45 -5.24 0.60
CA LYS A 844 2.64 -5.93 -0.68
C LYS A 844 2.43 -7.43 -0.52
N ALA A 845 1.75 -8.05 -1.48
CA ALA A 845 1.62 -9.50 -1.60
C ALA A 845 1.90 -9.91 -3.05
N GLU A 846 2.77 -10.88 -3.24
CA GLU A 846 3.04 -11.52 -4.52
C GLU A 846 2.40 -12.91 -4.52
N PHE A 847 1.50 -13.21 -5.45
CA PHE A 847 0.83 -14.51 -5.49
C PHE A 847 0.67 -15.06 -6.90
N ALA A 848 0.41 -16.37 -6.99
CA ALA A 848 0.15 -17.04 -8.26
C ALA A 848 -1.29 -17.54 -8.33
N VAL A 849 -1.83 -17.65 -9.54
CA VAL A 849 -3.17 -18.17 -9.83
C VAL A 849 -3.08 -19.18 -10.97
N PHE A 850 -3.66 -20.35 -10.79
CA PHE A 850 -3.87 -21.29 -11.88
C PHE A 850 -5.19 -22.03 -11.68
N THR A 851 -5.75 -22.60 -12.74
CA THR A 851 -7.08 -23.23 -12.69
C THR A 851 -7.23 -24.34 -13.71
N ASP A 852 -8.30 -25.12 -13.53
CA ASP A 852 -8.73 -26.20 -14.40
C ASP A 852 -7.56 -27.13 -14.81
N PRO A 853 -6.72 -27.59 -13.86
CA PRO A 853 -5.63 -28.51 -14.17
C PRO A 853 -6.14 -29.88 -14.59
N HIS A 854 -7.40 -30.24 -14.28
CA HIS A 854 -8.03 -31.51 -14.61
C HIS A 854 -7.10 -32.71 -14.45
N TYR A 855 -6.42 -32.77 -13.30
CA TYR A 855 -5.40 -33.77 -13.05
C TYR A 855 -5.97 -35.19 -13.20
N TYR A 856 -5.26 -36.03 -13.95
CA TYR A 856 -5.61 -37.42 -14.15
C TYR A 856 -4.46 -38.33 -13.71
N ASP A 857 -4.71 -39.13 -12.67
CA ASP A 857 -3.76 -40.16 -12.24
C ASP A 857 -3.60 -41.21 -13.34
N SER A 858 -2.41 -41.25 -13.93
CA SER A 858 -2.04 -42.15 -15.02
C SER A 858 -2.15 -43.63 -14.64
N SER A 859 -2.14 -43.94 -13.33
CA SER A 859 -2.39 -45.29 -12.82
C SER A 859 -3.80 -45.81 -13.11
N LEU A 860 -4.75 -44.92 -13.38
CA LEU A 860 -6.12 -45.23 -13.79
C LEU A 860 -6.22 -45.62 -15.28
N GLY A 861 -5.13 -45.46 -16.05
CA GLY A 861 -4.98 -45.97 -17.41
C GLY A 861 -4.97 -44.87 -18.48
N THR A 862 -3.87 -44.77 -19.20
CA THR A 862 -3.62 -43.79 -20.28
C THR A 862 -3.41 -44.44 -21.65
N GLU A 863 -3.79 -45.70 -21.81
CA GLU A 863 -3.65 -46.46 -23.07
C GLU A 863 -4.92 -47.28 -23.35
N GLY A 864 -5.16 -47.58 -24.63
CA GLY A 864 -6.21 -48.49 -25.07
C GLY A 864 -7.41 -47.78 -25.70
N ALA A 865 -8.25 -48.56 -26.40
CA ALA A 865 -9.31 -48.01 -27.25
C ALA A 865 -10.35 -47.18 -26.50
N ALA A 866 -10.59 -47.44 -25.22
CA ALA A 866 -11.52 -46.65 -24.41
C ALA A 866 -10.95 -45.26 -24.08
N PHE A 867 -9.68 -45.17 -23.69
CA PHE A 867 -9.02 -43.89 -23.42
C PHE A 867 -8.85 -43.06 -24.70
N GLU A 868 -8.43 -43.69 -25.79
CA GLU A 868 -8.35 -43.05 -27.11
C GLU A 868 -9.72 -42.52 -27.59
N ALA A 869 -10.80 -43.28 -27.33
CA ALA A 869 -12.15 -42.83 -27.67
C ALA A 869 -12.63 -41.65 -26.81
N TYR A 870 -12.12 -41.53 -25.59
CA TYR A 870 -12.34 -40.38 -24.72
C TYR A 870 -11.57 -39.14 -25.25
N LEU A 871 -10.27 -39.28 -25.50
CA LEU A 871 -9.42 -38.18 -26.00
C LEU A 871 -9.94 -37.59 -27.32
N LEU A 872 -10.49 -38.42 -28.22
CA LEU A 872 -11.10 -37.95 -29.48
C LEU A 872 -12.31 -37.00 -29.30
N GLN A 873 -12.86 -36.89 -28.10
CA GLN A 873 -14.01 -36.05 -27.76
C GLN A 873 -13.64 -34.91 -26.81
N ASP A 874 -12.37 -34.79 -26.42
CA ASP A 874 -11.87 -33.82 -25.45
C ASP A 874 -10.74 -32.98 -26.07
N ARG A 875 -10.64 -31.73 -25.65
CA ARG A 875 -9.61 -30.76 -26.05
C ARG A 875 -8.53 -30.57 -24.99
N LYS A 876 -8.72 -31.16 -23.81
CA LYS A 876 -7.77 -31.15 -22.69
C LYS A 876 -6.64 -32.16 -22.92
N LEU A 877 -5.42 -31.78 -22.56
CA LEU A 877 -4.22 -32.63 -22.62
C LEU A 877 -4.17 -33.60 -21.44
N ILE A 878 -5.18 -34.49 -21.35
CA ILE A 878 -5.37 -35.38 -20.19
C ILE A 878 -4.25 -36.42 -20.06
N ALA A 879 -3.71 -36.91 -21.18
CA ALA A 879 -2.61 -37.87 -21.17
C ALA A 879 -1.30 -37.25 -20.64
N GLU A 880 -1.15 -35.93 -20.76
CA GLU A 880 -0.01 -35.13 -20.35
C GLU A 880 -0.23 -34.40 -19.02
N SER A 881 -1.43 -34.47 -18.43
CA SER A 881 -1.85 -33.67 -17.27
C SER A 881 -0.89 -33.75 -16.07
N GLU A 882 -0.33 -34.93 -15.77
CA GLU A 882 0.70 -35.08 -14.71
C GLU A 882 1.97 -34.27 -15.00
N ALA A 883 2.47 -34.33 -16.25
CA ALA A 883 3.71 -33.67 -16.66
C ALA A 883 3.53 -32.15 -16.80
N ILE A 884 2.34 -31.71 -17.19
CA ILE A 884 1.91 -30.31 -17.17
C ILE A 884 1.90 -29.82 -15.72
N MET A 885 1.23 -30.53 -14.81
CA MET A 885 1.14 -30.14 -13.40
C MET A 885 2.51 -30.07 -12.72
N ASP A 886 3.39 -31.05 -12.95
CA ASP A 886 4.76 -31.02 -12.42
C ASP A 886 5.56 -29.81 -12.94
N SER A 887 5.25 -29.32 -14.14
CA SER A 887 5.88 -28.14 -14.73
C SER A 887 5.28 -26.85 -14.17
N THR A 888 3.96 -26.77 -13.98
CA THR A 888 3.28 -25.67 -13.28
C THR A 888 3.84 -25.49 -11.87
N VAL A 889 3.89 -26.56 -11.07
CA VAL A 889 4.47 -26.54 -9.71
C VAL A 889 5.92 -26.07 -9.74
N ARG A 890 6.71 -26.49 -10.73
CA ARG A 890 8.11 -26.06 -10.86
C ARG A 890 8.23 -24.57 -11.15
N MET A 891 7.40 -24.04 -12.05
CA MET A 891 7.41 -22.63 -12.45
C MET A 891 6.94 -21.73 -11.30
N ILE A 892 5.82 -22.06 -10.66
CA ILE A 892 5.30 -21.32 -9.50
C ILE A 892 6.35 -21.25 -8.37
N ARG A 893 7.01 -22.38 -8.06
CA ARG A 893 8.07 -22.41 -7.04
C ARG A 893 9.30 -21.57 -7.41
N ALA A 894 9.53 -21.32 -8.70
CA ALA A 894 10.64 -20.48 -9.15
C ALA A 894 10.35 -18.98 -8.94
N GLU A 895 9.08 -18.57 -9.03
CA GLU A 895 8.66 -17.20 -8.74
C GLU A 895 8.60 -16.89 -7.25
N ASN A 896 8.53 -17.91 -6.38
CA ASN A 896 8.51 -17.77 -4.92
C ASN A 896 7.40 -16.80 -4.43
N PRO A 897 6.12 -17.08 -4.74
CA PRO A 897 5.01 -16.27 -4.25
C PRO A 897 4.81 -16.44 -2.73
N ASP A 898 4.06 -15.51 -2.13
CA ASP A 898 3.58 -15.60 -0.75
C ASP A 898 2.48 -16.67 -0.61
N PHE A 899 1.57 -16.76 -1.59
CA PHE A 899 0.52 -17.78 -1.67
C PHE A 899 0.10 -18.10 -3.11
N VAL A 900 -0.73 -19.12 -3.29
CA VAL A 900 -1.25 -19.58 -4.58
C VAL A 900 -2.76 -19.85 -4.50
N LEU A 901 -3.51 -19.36 -5.48
CA LEU A 901 -4.95 -19.63 -5.65
C LEU A 901 -5.17 -20.69 -6.73
N VAL A 902 -6.02 -21.68 -6.45
CA VAL A 902 -6.44 -22.70 -7.42
C VAL A 902 -7.97 -22.68 -7.59
N CYS A 903 -8.42 -22.19 -8.74
CA CYS A 903 -9.83 -21.85 -9.00
C CYS A 903 -10.68 -23.03 -9.51
N GLY A 904 -10.55 -24.21 -8.88
CA GLY A 904 -11.40 -25.36 -9.17
C GLY A 904 -10.96 -26.22 -10.35
N ASP A 905 -11.76 -27.27 -10.58
CA ASP A 905 -11.54 -28.36 -11.53
C ASP A 905 -10.16 -29.00 -11.38
N LEU A 906 -9.85 -29.28 -10.11
CA LEU A 906 -8.57 -29.82 -9.66
C LEU A 906 -8.27 -31.16 -10.34
N THR A 907 -9.31 -31.94 -10.62
CA THR A 907 -9.22 -33.25 -11.24
C THR A 907 -10.08 -33.39 -12.49
N LYS A 908 -9.78 -34.41 -13.30
CA LYS A 908 -10.49 -34.66 -14.55
C LYS A 908 -11.99 -34.94 -14.36
N ASP A 909 -12.34 -35.81 -13.40
CA ASP A 909 -13.74 -36.19 -13.10
C ASP A 909 -13.90 -36.67 -11.64
N GLY A 910 -13.23 -36.04 -10.68
CA GLY A 910 -13.48 -36.25 -9.24
C GLY A 910 -13.00 -37.60 -8.70
N ALA A 911 -12.11 -38.29 -9.42
CA ALA A 911 -11.58 -39.58 -8.99
C ALA A 911 -10.71 -39.39 -7.72
N LEU A 912 -10.97 -40.20 -6.69
CA LEU A 912 -10.27 -40.12 -5.40
C LEU A 912 -8.75 -40.21 -5.56
N ALA A 913 -8.26 -41.10 -6.43
CA ALA A 913 -6.83 -41.26 -6.67
C ALA A 913 -6.21 -39.99 -7.28
N SER A 914 -6.89 -39.36 -8.24
CA SER A 914 -6.44 -38.09 -8.83
C SER A 914 -6.39 -36.97 -7.78
N HIS A 915 -7.38 -36.88 -6.88
CA HIS A 915 -7.37 -35.86 -5.82
C HIS A 915 -6.17 -36.05 -4.86
N GLN A 916 -5.86 -37.29 -4.49
CA GLN A 916 -4.74 -37.61 -3.62
C GLN A 916 -3.40 -37.23 -4.25
N GLU A 917 -3.17 -37.63 -5.50
CA GLU A 917 -1.93 -37.30 -6.21
C GLU A 917 -1.82 -35.80 -6.51
N PHE A 918 -2.93 -35.13 -6.85
CA PHE A 918 -2.94 -33.68 -7.04
C PHE A 918 -2.57 -32.94 -5.74
N ALA A 919 -3.17 -33.34 -4.61
CA ALA A 919 -2.85 -32.79 -3.29
C ALA A 919 -1.36 -32.98 -2.93
N GLU A 920 -0.79 -34.16 -3.21
CA GLU A 920 0.65 -34.41 -3.05
C GLU A 920 1.51 -33.54 -3.98
N GLY A 921 1.02 -33.24 -5.17
CA GLY A 921 1.63 -32.34 -6.14
C GLY A 921 1.74 -30.90 -5.62
N ILE A 922 0.62 -30.31 -5.20
CA ILE A 922 0.56 -28.93 -4.71
C ILE A 922 1.22 -28.77 -3.33
N ALA A 923 1.30 -29.81 -2.49
CA ALA A 923 2.07 -29.79 -1.24
C ALA A 923 3.55 -29.43 -1.45
N LYS A 924 4.10 -29.67 -2.65
CA LYS A 924 5.47 -29.27 -3.01
C LYS A 924 5.64 -27.74 -3.07
N ILE A 925 4.56 -26.99 -3.31
CA ILE A 925 4.53 -25.52 -3.29
C ILE A 925 4.64 -25.02 -1.86
N GLU A 926 3.83 -25.55 -0.94
CA GLU A 926 3.92 -25.21 0.49
C GLU A 926 5.24 -25.58 1.13
N ALA A 927 5.79 -26.74 0.74
CA ALA A 927 7.13 -27.14 1.15
C ALA A 927 8.23 -26.17 0.69
N ALA A 928 7.96 -25.30 -0.29
CA ALA A 928 8.85 -24.24 -0.74
C ALA A 928 8.59 -22.87 -0.07
N GLY A 929 7.53 -22.73 0.72
CA GLY A 929 7.25 -21.55 1.55
C GLY A 929 5.97 -20.77 1.21
N ALA A 930 5.28 -21.11 0.12
CA ALA A 930 4.07 -20.42 -0.32
C ALA A 930 2.80 -21.19 0.11
N GLN A 931 1.84 -20.54 0.77
CA GLN A 931 0.56 -21.17 1.14
C GLN A 931 -0.26 -21.48 -0.12
N VAL A 932 -1.12 -22.52 -0.09
CA VAL A 932 -1.99 -22.84 -1.24
C VAL A 932 -3.44 -22.85 -0.80
N TYR A 933 -4.31 -22.22 -1.60
CA TYR A 933 -5.75 -22.14 -1.33
C TYR A 933 -6.53 -22.70 -2.52
N VAL A 934 -7.48 -23.59 -2.26
CA VAL A 934 -8.25 -24.28 -3.31
C VAL A 934 -9.76 -24.18 -3.07
N VAL A 935 -10.51 -24.07 -4.16
CA VAL A 935 -11.97 -24.30 -4.19
C VAL A 935 -12.27 -25.47 -5.12
N PRO A 936 -13.41 -26.17 -4.98
CA PRO A 936 -13.81 -27.21 -5.93
C PRO A 936 -14.28 -26.58 -7.25
N GLY A 937 -14.10 -27.30 -8.36
CA GLY A 937 -14.85 -27.08 -9.59
C GLY A 937 -15.96 -28.10 -9.80
N ASN A 938 -16.69 -27.97 -10.91
CA ASN A 938 -17.84 -28.82 -11.18
C ASN A 938 -17.46 -30.29 -11.43
N HIS A 939 -16.20 -30.59 -11.76
CA HIS A 939 -15.70 -31.94 -11.96
C HIS A 939 -15.29 -32.67 -10.68
N ASP A 940 -15.11 -31.97 -9.55
CA ASP A 940 -14.39 -32.52 -8.40
C ASP A 940 -15.26 -33.32 -7.43
N VAL A 941 -16.46 -32.83 -7.10
CA VAL A 941 -17.28 -33.37 -5.99
C VAL A 941 -18.46 -34.19 -6.50
N ASN A 942 -18.68 -35.37 -5.92
CA ASN A 942 -19.79 -36.29 -6.21
C ASN A 942 -19.95 -36.60 -7.72
N ASN A 943 -18.88 -36.58 -8.50
CA ASN A 943 -18.96 -36.75 -9.95
C ASN A 943 -19.24 -38.22 -10.35
N PRO A 944 -20.39 -38.57 -10.95
CA PRO A 944 -20.74 -39.95 -11.29
C PRO A 944 -19.91 -40.52 -12.45
N GLN A 945 -19.10 -39.68 -13.10
CA GLN A 945 -18.29 -40.00 -14.28
C GLN A 945 -16.81 -40.27 -13.95
N ALA A 946 -16.48 -40.48 -12.67
CA ALA A 946 -15.16 -40.93 -12.25
C ALA A 946 -14.84 -42.31 -12.85
N TYR A 947 -14.01 -42.34 -13.92
CA TYR A 947 -13.63 -43.55 -14.65
C TYR A 947 -12.10 -43.70 -14.79
N GLY A 948 -11.65 -44.95 -14.69
CA GLY A 948 -10.39 -45.44 -15.23
C GLY A 948 -10.59 -46.15 -16.58
N TYR A 949 -9.51 -46.38 -17.32
CA TYR A 949 -9.54 -47.00 -18.64
C TYR A 949 -8.73 -48.29 -18.69
N GLU A 950 -9.39 -49.40 -18.98
CA GLU A 950 -8.76 -50.73 -19.12
C GLU A 950 -9.04 -51.32 -20.52
N GLY A 951 -8.14 -51.04 -21.47
CA GLY A 951 -8.21 -51.57 -22.83
C GLY A 951 -9.43 -51.01 -23.59
N ASP A 952 -10.47 -51.82 -23.76
CA ASP A 952 -11.70 -51.45 -24.48
C ASP A 952 -12.84 -50.99 -23.53
N ASN A 953 -12.59 -50.89 -22.22
CA ASN A 953 -13.63 -50.58 -21.23
C ASN A 953 -13.29 -49.36 -20.37
N GLU A 954 -14.31 -48.55 -20.11
CA GLU A 954 -14.36 -47.61 -19.00
C GLU A 954 -14.72 -48.37 -17.72
N VAL A 955 -14.01 -48.08 -16.63
CA VAL A 955 -14.16 -48.76 -15.33
C VAL A 955 -14.46 -47.71 -14.28
N ALA A 956 -15.63 -47.79 -13.65
CA ALA A 956 -16.00 -46.88 -12.56
C ALA A 956 -14.98 -46.97 -11.42
N VAL A 957 -14.51 -45.83 -10.96
CA VAL A 957 -13.61 -45.68 -9.79
C VAL A 957 -14.30 -44.86 -8.71
N ASP A 958 -13.73 -44.88 -7.51
CA ASP A 958 -14.28 -44.11 -6.39
C ASP A 958 -14.12 -42.61 -6.66
N ASN A 959 -15.20 -41.86 -6.41
CA ASN A 959 -15.18 -40.40 -6.36
C ASN A 959 -15.20 -39.90 -4.91
N ILE A 960 -15.19 -38.58 -4.71
CA ILE A 960 -15.17 -37.96 -3.38
C ILE A 960 -16.43 -37.16 -3.06
N SER A 961 -16.78 -37.10 -1.77
CA SER A 961 -17.81 -36.19 -1.27
C SER A 961 -17.23 -34.82 -0.91
N ALA A 962 -18.09 -33.83 -0.61
CA ALA A 962 -17.63 -32.52 -0.14
C ALA A 962 -16.83 -32.62 1.19
N GLU A 963 -17.21 -33.54 2.08
CA GLU A 963 -16.46 -33.78 3.33
C GLU A 963 -15.07 -34.39 3.05
N ASP A 964 -15.00 -35.30 2.07
CA ASP A 964 -13.72 -35.84 1.61
C ASP A 964 -12.84 -34.76 0.96
N PHE A 965 -13.43 -33.85 0.16
CA PHE A 965 -12.71 -32.71 -0.42
C PHE A 965 -12.06 -31.84 0.66
N ALA A 966 -12.83 -31.37 1.64
CA ALA A 966 -12.31 -30.58 2.75
C ALA A 966 -11.27 -31.33 3.61
N THR A 967 -11.31 -32.67 3.61
CA THR A 967 -10.34 -33.51 4.33
C THR A 967 -9.05 -33.72 3.53
N ILE A 968 -9.14 -33.97 2.23
CA ILE A 968 -7.98 -34.14 1.35
C ILE A 968 -7.22 -32.82 1.24
N TYR A 969 -7.96 -31.72 1.10
CA TYR A 969 -7.40 -30.38 0.96
C TYR A 969 -7.33 -29.62 2.28
N ALA A 970 -7.32 -30.32 3.42
CA ALA A 970 -7.36 -29.72 4.74
C ALA A 970 -6.26 -28.67 4.96
N ASP A 971 -5.05 -28.93 4.49
CA ASP A 971 -3.92 -28.00 4.65
C ASP A 971 -3.97 -26.83 3.65
N PHE A 972 -4.75 -26.94 2.57
CA PHE A 972 -4.80 -25.95 1.50
C PHE A 972 -5.99 -24.97 1.68
N GLY A 973 -6.02 -24.31 2.83
CA GLY A 973 -7.00 -23.31 3.22
C GLY A 973 -8.06 -23.76 4.25
N TYR A 974 -8.53 -25.01 4.21
CA TYR A 974 -9.67 -25.43 5.05
C TYR A 974 -9.38 -25.51 6.56
N SER A 975 -8.17 -25.90 6.96
CA SER A 975 -7.73 -25.94 8.36
C SER A 975 -7.20 -24.59 8.85
N GLU A 976 -6.82 -23.73 7.91
CA GLU A 976 -6.30 -22.38 8.14
C GLU A 976 -7.44 -21.35 8.17
N ALA A 977 -8.64 -21.75 7.75
CA ALA A 977 -9.80 -20.91 7.65
C ALA A 977 -10.18 -20.30 9.01
N ILE A 978 -10.26 -18.98 9.05
CA ILE A 978 -10.78 -18.23 10.21
C ILE A 978 -12.30 -18.24 10.25
N ALA A 979 -12.95 -18.49 9.11
CA ALA A 979 -14.39 -18.70 9.00
C ALA A 979 -14.72 -19.72 7.91
N ARG A 980 -15.80 -20.48 8.12
CA ARG A 980 -16.30 -21.53 7.22
C ARG A 980 -17.79 -21.30 6.99
N ASP A 981 -18.24 -21.31 5.75
CA ASP A 981 -19.69 -21.32 5.47
C ASP A 981 -20.26 -22.69 5.87
N PRO A 982 -21.36 -22.74 6.65
CA PRO A 982 -21.99 -24.02 6.99
C PRO A 982 -22.76 -24.68 5.82
N ASN A 983 -22.97 -24.01 4.70
CA ASN A 983 -23.83 -24.49 3.60
C ASN A 983 -23.08 -24.92 2.33
N SER A 984 -21.78 -24.62 2.24
CA SER A 984 -20.92 -24.89 1.09
C SER A 984 -19.50 -25.22 1.52
N LEU A 985 -18.60 -25.44 0.56
CA LEU A 985 -17.16 -25.52 0.79
C LEU A 985 -16.47 -24.13 0.81
N SER A 986 -17.23 -23.04 0.93
CA SER A 986 -16.68 -21.69 1.05
C SER A 986 -16.00 -21.44 2.39
N TYR A 987 -14.95 -20.64 2.39
CA TYR A 987 -14.15 -20.34 3.58
C TYR A 987 -13.41 -19.01 3.45
N VAL A 988 -12.89 -18.53 4.58
CA VAL A 988 -12.12 -17.28 4.67
C VAL A 988 -10.75 -17.57 5.27
N VAL A 989 -9.70 -17.07 4.63
CA VAL A 989 -8.32 -17.07 5.16
C VAL A 989 -7.76 -15.65 5.23
N GLN A 990 -6.74 -15.48 6.05
CA GLN A 990 -6.07 -14.20 6.29
C GLN A 990 -4.55 -14.44 6.28
N PRO A 991 -3.88 -14.40 5.11
CA PRO A 991 -2.46 -14.72 4.99
C PRO A 991 -1.54 -13.74 5.72
N ASN A 992 -1.99 -12.50 5.97
CA ASN A 992 -1.23 -11.45 6.64
C ASN A 992 -2.17 -10.48 7.40
N ASP A 993 -1.63 -9.41 7.98
CA ASP A 993 -2.35 -8.46 8.83
C ASP A 993 -3.19 -7.42 8.07
N TRP A 994 -3.21 -7.44 6.73
CA TRP A 994 -3.93 -6.45 5.92
C TRP A 994 -4.75 -7.03 4.75
N LEU A 995 -4.59 -8.31 4.40
CA LEU A 995 -5.27 -8.97 3.28
C LEU A 995 -6.24 -10.06 3.77
N ARG A 996 -7.47 -10.02 3.27
CA ARG A 996 -8.50 -11.04 3.47
C ARG A 996 -8.82 -11.74 2.14
N ILE A 997 -8.84 -13.07 2.14
CA ILE A 997 -9.16 -13.87 0.96
C ILE A 997 -10.39 -14.72 1.24
N ILE A 998 -11.36 -14.69 0.32
CA ILE A 998 -12.57 -15.51 0.39
C ILE A 998 -12.56 -16.54 -0.74
N GLY A 999 -12.43 -17.82 -0.38
CA GLY A 999 -12.63 -18.94 -1.30
C GLY A 999 -14.11 -19.27 -1.37
N MET A 1000 -14.71 -19.14 -2.55
CA MET A 1000 -16.15 -19.26 -2.74
C MET A 1000 -16.47 -20.50 -3.58
N ASP A 1001 -17.22 -21.42 -2.99
CA ASP A 1001 -17.72 -22.63 -3.65
C ASP A 1001 -18.99 -22.29 -4.43
N SER A 1002 -18.83 -22.11 -5.74
CA SER A 1002 -19.92 -21.81 -6.67
C SER A 1002 -20.55 -23.08 -7.29
N CYS A 1003 -20.13 -24.28 -6.90
CA CYS A 1003 -20.47 -25.52 -7.59
C CYS A 1003 -21.78 -26.16 -7.10
N LYS A 1004 -22.49 -26.85 -8.02
CA LYS A 1004 -23.69 -27.64 -7.72
C LYS A 1004 -23.37 -29.13 -7.79
N TYR A 1005 -23.24 -29.78 -6.65
CA TYR A 1005 -22.86 -31.22 -6.59
C TYR A 1005 -23.79 -32.03 -5.67
N SER A 1006 -25.03 -31.59 -5.48
CA SER A 1006 -26.00 -32.38 -4.71
C SER A 1006 -26.29 -33.70 -5.43
N ALA A 1007 -26.83 -34.69 -4.70
CA ALA A 1007 -27.21 -35.97 -5.30
C ALA A 1007 -28.31 -35.84 -6.38
N GLU A 1008 -29.06 -34.73 -6.39
CA GLU A 1008 -30.06 -34.44 -7.42
C GLU A 1008 -29.44 -33.80 -8.66
N ASP A 1009 -28.47 -32.88 -8.47
CA ASP A 1009 -27.73 -32.23 -9.55
C ASP A 1009 -26.86 -33.26 -10.29
N ASN A 1010 -26.06 -34.02 -9.54
CA ASN A 1010 -25.12 -35.02 -10.08
C ASN A 1010 -25.76 -36.41 -10.28
N ALA A 1011 -27.05 -36.48 -10.63
CA ALA A 1011 -27.79 -37.75 -10.69
C ALA A 1011 -27.38 -38.65 -11.88
N GLU A 1012 -27.05 -38.05 -13.03
CA GLU A 1012 -26.64 -38.78 -14.24
C GLU A 1012 -25.26 -38.31 -14.74
N HIS A 1013 -25.00 -37.00 -14.71
CA HIS A 1013 -23.76 -36.33 -15.13
C HIS A 1013 -23.41 -35.26 -14.09
N ALA A 1014 -22.16 -34.79 -14.04
CA ALA A 1014 -21.83 -33.63 -13.22
C ALA A 1014 -22.56 -32.38 -13.76
N GLU A 1015 -23.16 -31.59 -12.87
CA GLU A 1015 -23.82 -30.34 -13.23
C GLU A 1015 -22.79 -29.28 -13.62
N THR A 1016 -22.92 -28.70 -14.81
CA THR A 1016 -21.95 -27.72 -15.34
C THR A 1016 -22.18 -26.31 -14.80
N SER A 1017 -23.43 -25.97 -14.43
CA SER A 1017 -23.78 -24.62 -14.00
C SER A 1017 -23.47 -24.36 -12.52
N GLY A 1018 -23.15 -23.10 -12.20
CA GLY A 1018 -22.83 -22.66 -10.84
C GLY A 1018 -23.90 -21.78 -10.21
N ALA A 1019 -23.99 -21.76 -8.88
CA ALA A 1019 -24.85 -20.83 -8.14
C ALA A 1019 -24.43 -20.73 -6.66
N PHE A 1020 -24.70 -19.57 -6.05
CA PHE A 1020 -24.72 -19.45 -4.60
C PHE A 1020 -26.14 -19.63 -4.05
N SER A 1021 -26.25 -20.34 -2.92
CA SER A 1021 -27.48 -20.23 -2.12
C SER A 1021 -27.61 -18.82 -1.55
N ALA A 1022 -28.83 -18.40 -1.23
CA ALA A 1022 -29.07 -17.09 -0.61
C ALA A 1022 -28.32 -16.96 0.73
N GLU A 1023 -28.20 -18.05 1.48
CA GLU A 1023 -27.44 -18.11 2.72
C GLU A 1023 -25.93 -17.95 2.49
N THR A 1024 -25.37 -18.59 1.45
CA THR A 1024 -23.94 -18.49 1.11
C THR A 1024 -23.59 -17.09 0.64
N LEU A 1025 -24.37 -16.50 -0.27
CA LEU A 1025 -24.14 -15.13 -0.74
C LEU A 1025 -24.25 -14.10 0.40
N ALA A 1026 -25.22 -14.27 1.30
CA ALA A 1026 -25.35 -13.42 2.49
C ALA A 1026 -24.15 -13.57 3.44
N TRP A 1027 -23.63 -14.79 3.59
CA TRP A 1027 -22.43 -15.06 4.38
C TRP A 1027 -21.19 -14.42 3.77
N ILE A 1028 -20.97 -14.56 2.46
CA ILE A 1028 -19.85 -13.91 1.73
C ILE A 1028 -19.92 -12.39 1.90
N LYS A 1029 -21.10 -11.80 1.72
CA LYS A 1029 -21.31 -10.36 1.92
C LYS A 1029 -20.95 -9.92 3.33
N ALA A 1030 -21.38 -10.67 4.35
CA ALA A 1030 -21.09 -10.34 5.75
C ALA A 1030 -19.59 -10.43 6.05
N GLN A 1031 -18.90 -11.46 5.56
CA GLN A 1031 -17.46 -11.62 5.74
C GLN A 1031 -16.65 -10.55 5.01
N THR A 1032 -17.09 -10.14 3.83
CA THR A 1032 -16.48 -9.03 3.09
C THR A 1032 -16.65 -7.72 3.86
N GLY A 1033 -17.87 -7.39 4.28
CA GLY A 1033 -18.15 -6.17 5.04
C GLY A 1033 -17.39 -6.09 6.37
N GLU A 1034 -17.33 -7.19 7.13
CA GLU A 1034 -16.55 -7.27 8.38
C GLU A 1034 -15.06 -6.98 8.14
N ALA A 1035 -14.49 -7.52 7.06
CA ALA A 1035 -13.09 -7.29 6.71
C ALA A 1035 -12.85 -5.85 6.26
N MET A 1036 -13.76 -5.27 5.46
CA MET A 1036 -13.68 -3.87 5.03
C MET A 1036 -13.79 -2.91 6.23
N ASP A 1037 -14.72 -3.15 7.15
CA ASP A 1037 -14.87 -2.36 8.40
C ASP A 1037 -13.62 -2.44 9.28
N ALA A 1038 -12.88 -3.55 9.19
CA ALA A 1038 -11.61 -3.74 9.88
C ALA A 1038 -10.37 -3.25 9.08
N GLY A 1039 -10.57 -2.63 7.91
CA GLY A 1039 -9.51 -2.01 7.11
C GLY A 1039 -8.66 -2.98 6.27
N PHE A 1040 -9.17 -4.19 6.01
CA PHE A 1040 -8.51 -5.17 5.14
C PHE A 1040 -8.79 -4.87 3.65
N THR A 1041 -7.81 -5.16 2.80
CA THR A 1041 -8.08 -5.38 1.37
C THR A 1041 -8.71 -6.75 1.20
N VAL A 1042 -9.77 -6.88 0.40
CA VAL A 1042 -10.49 -8.14 0.20
C VAL A 1042 -10.43 -8.59 -1.25
N ILE A 1043 -10.00 -9.85 -1.48
CA ILE A 1043 -10.08 -10.51 -2.79
C ILE A 1043 -10.86 -11.83 -2.69
N GLY A 1044 -11.52 -12.20 -3.78
CA GLY A 1044 -12.24 -13.47 -3.90
C GLY A 1044 -11.61 -14.41 -4.92
N PHE A 1045 -11.89 -15.71 -4.79
CA PHE A 1045 -11.70 -16.65 -5.88
C PHE A 1045 -12.78 -17.73 -5.87
N GLN A 1046 -13.20 -18.17 -7.06
CA GLN A 1046 -14.22 -19.18 -7.26
C GLN A 1046 -13.97 -19.93 -8.57
N HIS A 1047 -14.77 -20.95 -8.87
CA HIS A 1047 -14.62 -21.69 -10.12
C HIS A 1047 -15.29 -21.02 -11.32
N HIS A 1048 -16.62 -20.90 -11.29
CA HIS A 1048 -17.42 -20.28 -12.36
C HIS A 1048 -17.10 -18.79 -12.54
N ASN A 1049 -17.22 -18.28 -13.77
CA ASN A 1049 -17.09 -16.86 -14.05
C ASN A 1049 -18.13 -16.05 -13.23
N LEU A 1050 -17.68 -14.95 -12.65
CA LEU A 1050 -18.53 -13.98 -11.94
C LEU A 1050 -19.36 -13.14 -12.92
N VAL A 1051 -18.87 -12.87 -14.13
CA VAL A 1051 -19.54 -12.02 -15.14
C VAL A 1051 -19.36 -12.60 -16.55
N GLU A 1052 -19.92 -11.93 -17.56
CA GLU A 1052 -19.71 -12.32 -18.96
C GLU A 1052 -18.31 -11.92 -19.46
N HIS A 1053 -17.57 -12.88 -20.00
CA HIS A 1053 -16.27 -12.74 -20.67
C HIS A 1053 -16.37 -12.52 -22.18
N TYR A 1054 -17.57 -12.69 -22.74
CA TYR A 1054 -17.90 -12.13 -24.05
C TYR A 1054 -19.38 -11.75 -24.09
N THR A 1055 -19.71 -10.77 -24.94
CA THR A 1055 -21.07 -10.22 -24.99
C THR A 1055 -22.12 -11.29 -25.28
N GLY A 1056 -23.03 -11.51 -24.33
CA GLY A 1056 -24.16 -12.43 -24.47
C GLY A 1056 -23.88 -13.87 -24.02
N GLN A 1057 -22.75 -14.13 -23.36
CA GLN A 1057 -22.39 -15.44 -22.83
C GLN A 1057 -23.49 -16.04 -21.93
N SER A 1058 -24.09 -15.24 -21.04
CA SER A 1058 -25.09 -15.71 -20.06
C SER A 1058 -26.44 -16.15 -20.66
N VAL A 1059 -26.68 -15.83 -21.94
CA VAL A 1059 -27.98 -16.09 -22.60
C VAL A 1059 -27.85 -16.93 -23.87
N ASP A 1060 -26.64 -17.21 -24.33
CA ASP A 1060 -26.42 -18.07 -25.48
C ASP A 1060 -26.45 -19.57 -25.07
N ALA A 1061 -26.65 -20.46 -26.03
CA ALA A 1061 -26.85 -21.88 -25.77
C ALA A 1061 -25.55 -22.65 -25.47
N ILE A 1062 -24.41 -21.97 -25.39
CA ILE A 1062 -23.07 -22.55 -25.32
C ILE A 1062 -22.29 -22.05 -24.08
N GLY A 1063 -22.47 -20.79 -23.70
CA GLY A 1063 -21.74 -20.12 -22.61
C GLY A 1063 -22.54 -19.95 -21.31
N ALA A 1064 -23.87 -20.12 -21.33
CA ALA A 1064 -24.72 -19.78 -20.19
C ALA A 1064 -24.41 -20.57 -18.91
N ASP A 1065 -23.93 -21.80 -19.04
CA ASP A 1065 -23.60 -22.65 -17.89
C ASP A 1065 -22.23 -22.30 -17.26
N TYR A 1066 -21.45 -21.40 -17.87
CA TYR A 1066 -20.10 -21.04 -17.38
C TYR A 1066 -20.08 -19.78 -16.51
N VAL A 1067 -21.09 -18.92 -16.66
CA VAL A 1067 -21.29 -17.75 -15.80
C VAL A 1067 -22.19 -18.17 -14.63
N ILE A 1068 -21.87 -17.75 -13.43
CA ILE A 1068 -22.65 -18.09 -12.23
C ILE A 1068 -24.12 -17.66 -12.37
N ASP A 1069 -25.05 -18.47 -11.90
CA ASP A 1069 -26.48 -18.09 -11.90
C ASP A 1069 -26.69 -16.77 -11.16
N ASP A 1070 -27.56 -15.91 -11.70
CA ASP A 1070 -27.90 -14.59 -11.13
C ASP A 1070 -26.67 -13.64 -11.01
N TYR A 1071 -25.72 -13.79 -11.94
CA TYR A 1071 -24.43 -13.09 -11.93
C TYR A 1071 -24.51 -11.58 -11.71
N GLU A 1072 -25.49 -10.88 -12.29
CA GLU A 1072 -25.65 -9.43 -12.10
C GLU A 1072 -25.83 -9.08 -10.61
N ASN A 1073 -26.68 -9.83 -9.91
CA ASN A 1073 -26.95 -9.62 -8.48
C ASN A 1073 -25.78 -10.09 -7.61
N VAL A 1074 -25.09 -11.17 -8.00
CA VAL A 1074 -23.88 -11.63 -7.30
C VAL A 1074 -22.76 -10.59 -7.42
N ALA A 1075 -22.42 -10.17 -8.65
CA ALA A 1075 -21.38 -9.18 -8.92
C ALA A 1075 -21.68 -7.83 -8.25
N GLU A 1076 -22.92 -7.33 -8.34
CA GLU A 1076 -23.34 -6.12 -7.61
C GLU A 1076 -23.20 -6.29 -6.11
N THR A 1077 -23.62 -7.43 -5.55
CA THR A 1077 -23.52 -7.69 -4.10
C THR A 1077 -22.07 -7.70 -3.60
N LEU A 1078 -21.15 -8.30 -4.36
CA LEU A 1078 -19.73 -8.36 -4.00
C LEU A 1078 -19.05 -6.99 -4.16
N ALA A 1079 -19.30 -6.31 -5.28
CA ALA A 1079 -18.79 -4.97 -5.54
C ALA A 1079 -19.23 -3.97 -4.46
N ASP A 1080 -20.52 -3.96 -4.12
CA ASP A 1080 -21.07 -3.07 -3.09
C ASP A 1080 -20.56 -3.41 -1.67
N ALA A 1081 -20.12 -4.65 -1.44
CA ALA A 1081 -19.51 -5.05 -0.19
C ALA A 1081 -18.02 -4.67 -0.09
N GLY A 1082 -17.40 -4.19 -1.17
CA GLY A 1082 -15.99 -3.79 -1.23
C GLY A 1082 -15.03 -4.84 -1.82
N MET A 1083 -15.55 -5.91 -2.43
CA MET A 1083 -14.71 -6.90 -3.13
C MET A 1083 -14.52 -6.48 -4.59
N HIS A 1084 -13.33 -5.96 -4.90
CA HIS A 1084 -13.05 -5.37 -6.22
C HIS A 1084 -12.42 -6.31 -7.24
N VAL A 1085 -11.93 -7.49 -6.84
CA VAL A 1085 -11.34 -8.48 -7.74
C VAL A 1085 -11.73 -9.90 -7.31
N VAL A 1086 -12.15 -10.71 -8.29
CA VAL A 1086 -12.41 -12.15 -8.14
C VAL A 1086 -11.65 -12.92 -9.21
N PHE A 1087 -10.92 -13.97 -8.80
CA PHE A 1087 -10.24 -14.89 -9.72
C PHE A 1087 -11.10 -16.11 -10.04
N THR A 1088 -11.21 -16.47 -11.32
CA THR A 1088 -12.11 -17.52 -11.83
C THR A 1088 -11.42 -18.43 -12.87
N GLY A 1089 -12.14 -19.45 -13.34
CA GLY A 1089 -11.71 -20.41 -14.37
C GLY A 1089 -12.91 -20.93 -15.16
N HIS A 1090 -13.06 -22.26 -15.28
CA HIS A 1090 -14.23 -22.98 -15.84
C HIS A 1090 -14.43 -22.91 -17.36
N TYR A 1091 -14.47 -21.72 -17.97
CA TYR A 1091 -14.62 -21.61 -19.43
C TYR A 1091 -13.31 -21.97 -20.18
N HIS A 1092 -12.19 -21.89 -19.47
CA HIS A 1092 -10.81 -22.09 -19.91
C HIS A 1092 -10.26 -20.96 -20.80
N ALA A 1093 -10.96 -19.83 -20.87
CA ALA A 1093 -10.44 -18.65 -21.53
C ALA A 1093 -9.44 -17.93 -20.61
N ASN A 1094 -8.45 -17.28 -21.23
CA ASN A 1094 -7.55 -16.39 -20.49
C ASN A 1094 -8.02 -14.96 -20.75
N ASP A 1095 -8.92 -14.47 -19.90
CA ASP A 1095 -9.66 -13.23 -20.17
C ASP A 1095 -9.88 -12.43 -18.87
N ILE A 1096 -10.00 -11.11 -18.97
CA ILE A 1096 -10.23 -10.21 -17.82
C ILE A 1096 -11.34 -9.24 -18.16
N THR A 1097 -12.42 -9.27 -17.37
CA THR A 1097 -13.55 -8.36 -17.56
C THR A 1097 -13.92 -7.61 -16.30
N LYS A 1098 -14.75 -6.57 -16.46
CA LYS A 1098 -15.18 -5.69 -15.37
C LYS A 1098 -16.69 -5.54 -15.35
N PHE A 1099 -17.29 -5.74 -14.18
CA PHE A 1099 -18.63 -5.26 -13.87
C PHE A 1099 -18.55 -3.96 -13.05
N ALA A 1100 -19.39 -2.99 -13.38
CA ALA A 1100 -19.42 -1.69 -12.70
C ALA A 1100 -20.85 -1.15 -12.59
N THR A 1101 -21.14 -0.54 -11.45
CA THR A 1101 -22.32 0.31 -11.22
C THR A 1101 -21.90 1.78 -11.21
N GLU A 1102 -22.81 2.71 -10.93
CA GLU A 1102 -22.44 4.12 -10.69
C GLU A 1102 -21.62 4.31 -9.40
N ALA A 1103 -21.66 3.35 -8.48
CA ALA A 1103 -21.10 3.48 -7.12
C ALA A 1103 -19.93 2.55 -6.83
N SER A 1104 -19.82 1.39 -7.49
CA SER A 1104 -18.78 0.39 -7.23
C SER A 1104 -18.44 -0.44 -8.48
N PHE A 1105 -17.44 -1.32 -8.37
CA PHE A 1105 -17.00 -2.22 -9.43
C PHE A 1105 -16.40 -3.52 -8.88
N VAL A 1106 -16.33 -4.53 -9.75
CA VAL A 1106 -15.57 -5.76 -9.52
C VAL A 1106 -14.98 -6.25 -10.85
N TYR A 1107 -13.71 -6.65 -10.82
CA TYR A 1107 -13.04 -7.35 -11.92
C TYR A 1107 -13.20 -8.86 -11.76
N ASP A 1108 -13.50 -9.52 -12.87
CA ASP A 1108 -13.48 -10.97 -13.00
C ASP A 1108 -12.26 -11.37 -13.83
N VAL A 1109 -11.36 -12.12 -13.19
CA VAL A 1109 -10.05 -12.47 -13.73
C VAL A 1109 -10.07 -13.97 -14.03
N GLU A 1110 -10.55 -14.34 -15.22
CA GLU A 1110 -10.59 -15.72 -15.68
C GLU A 1110 -9.19 -16.14 -16.13
N THR A 1111 -8.63 -17.14 -15.44
CA THR A 1111 -7.36 -17.75 -15.86
C THR A 1111 -7.68 -18.92 -16.79
N GLY A 1112 -6.97 -19.05 -17.92
CA GLY A 1112 -7.20 -20.17 -18.82
C GLY A 1112 -6.81 -21.52 -18.19
N SER A 1113 -7.34 -22.62 -18.73
CA SER A 1113 -7.07 -23.96 -18.19
C SER A 1113 -5.61 -24.36 -18.34
N THR A 1114 -5.02 -24.80 -17.23
CA THR A 1114 -3.61 -25.22 -17.17
C THR A 1114 -3.30 -26.37 -18.16
N VAL A 1115 -4.29 -27.20 -18.52
CA VAL A 1115 -4.13 -28.35 -19.44
C VAL A 1115 -4.81 -28.15 -20.80
N THR A 1116 -5.28 -26.95 -21.12
CA THR A 1116 -5.78 -26.60 -22.45
C THR A 1116 -4.85 -25.56 -23.05
N SER A 1117 -4.44 -25.71 -24.32
CA SER A 1117 -3.60 -24.70 -25.00
C SER A 1117 -4.21 -23.29 -24.86
N PRO A 1118 -3.41 -22.25 -24.51
CA PRO A 1118 -1.93 -22.24 -24.44
C PRO A 1118 -1.33 -22.67 -23.10
N CYS A 1119 -2.09 -23.33 -22.23
CA CYS A 1119 -1.69 -23.79 -20.90
C CYS A 1119 -1.18 -22.64 -20.01
N PRO A 1120 -2.01 -21.62 -19.73
CA PRO A 1120 -1.59 -20.44 -18.98
C PRO A 1120 -1.65 -20.65 -17.46
N TRP A 1121 -0.99 -19.75 -16.75
CA TRP A 1121 -1.13 -19.46 -15.33
C TRP A 1121 -0.74 -17.99 -15.08
N ARG A 1122 -1.08 -17.40 -13.94
CA ARG A 1122 -0.86 -15.97 -13.66
C ARG A 1122 0.00 -15.71 -12.42
N THR A 1123 0.77 -14.63 -12.45
CA THR A 1123 1.35 -13.99 -11.26
C THR A 1123 0.66 -12.66 -11.00
N VAL A 1124 0.51 -12.31 -9.73
CA VAL A 1124 -0.16 -11.08 -9.30
C VAL A 1124 0.67 -10.39 -8.22
N SER A 1125 0.94 -9.10 -8.42
CA SER A 1125 1.50 -8.21 -7.39
C SER A 1125 0.39 -7.29 -6.89
N LEU A 1126 0.02 -7.44 -5.62
CA LEU A 1126 -0.98 -6.61 -4.95
C LEU A 1126 -0.27 -5.65 -3.99
N ASP A 1127 -0.49 -4.35 -4.18
CA ASP A 1127 -0.05 -3.31 -3.26
C ASP A 1127 -1.27 -2.72 -2.54
N GLY A 1128 -1.53 -3.19 -1.33
CA GLY A 1128 -2.57 -2.69 -0.45
C GLY A 1128 -2.30 -1.29 0.14
N SER A 1129 -1.08 -0.75 0.02
CA SER A 1129 -0.78 0.62 0.42
C SER A 1129 -1.19 1.59 -0.68
N GLU A 1130 -0.85 1.27 -1.93
CA GLU A 1130 -1.22 2.07 -3.10
C GLU A 1130 -2.61 1.72 -3.64
N GLN A 1131 -3.23 0.62 -3.17
CA GLN A 1131 -4.45 0.04 -3.71
C GLN A 1131 -4.34 -0.26 -5.21
N THR A 1132 -3.30 -0.99 -5.59
CA THR A 1132 -3.03 -1.34 -6.99
C THR A 1132 -2.78 -2.82 -7.15
N MET A 1133 -3.09 -3.35 -8.33
CA MET A 1133 -2.85 -4.75 -8.68
C MET A 1133 -2.23 -4.84 -10.07
N GLU A 1134 -1.11 -5.56 -10.17
CA GLU A 1134 -0.48 -5.94 -11.44
C GLU A 1134 -0.70 -7.44 -11.67
N ILE A 1135 -1.24 -7.80 -12.84
CA ILE A 1135 -1.50 -9.19 -13.23
C ILE A 1135 -0.69 -9.48 -14.49
N ALA A 1136 0.00 -10.62 -14.52
CA ALA A 1136 0.75 -11.08 -15.68
C ALA A 1136 0.47 -12.57 -15.97
N THR A 1137 0.17 -12.87 -17.24
CA THR A 1137 -0.07 -14.22 -17.75
C THR A 1137 1.24 -14.85 -18.22
N HIS A 1138 1.46 -16.10 -17.82
CA HIS A 1138 2.61 -16.93 -18.18
C HIS A 1138 2.14 -18.23 -18.84
N LEU A 1139 2.93 -18.77 -19.75
CA LEU A 1139 2.62 -20.01 -20.47
C LEU A 1139 3.56 -21.14 -20.05
N ILE A 1140 3.04 -22.36 -19.96
CA ILE A 1140 3.89 -23.53 -19.75
C ILE A 1140 4.62 -23.84 -21.06
N GLU A 1141 5.90 -23.52 -21.15
CA GLU A 1141 6.67 -23.72 -22.39
C GLU A 1141 7.21 -25.16 -22.57
N TRP A 1142 7.33 -25.91 -21.47
CA TRP A 1142 7.97 -27.24 -21.49
C TRP A 1142 7.40 -28.18 -20.45
N ILE A 1143 7.29 -29.47 -20.83
CA ILE A 1143 6.88 -30.57 -19.96
C ILE A 1143 7.83 -31.78 -20.11
N ASP A 1144 7.96 -32.60 -19.07
CA ASP A 1144 8.74 -33.85 -19.12
C ASP A 1144 7.87 -34.99 -19.68
N TYR A 1145 7.54 -34.89 -20.97
CA TYR A 1145 6.70 -35.85 -21.68
C TYR A 1145 7.26 -36.10 -23.09
N ASP A 1146 7.14 -37.33 -23.60
CA ASP A 1146 7.64 -37.69 -24.93
C ASP A 1146 6.65 -37.25 -26.02
N LEU A 1147 6.91 -36.07 -26.59
CA LEU A 1147 6.11 -35.48 -27.68
C LEU A 1147 6.68 -35.81 -29.06
N ASP A 1148 7.39 -36.93 -29.22
CA ASP A 1148 8.05 -37.35 -30.47
C ASP A 1148 9.01 -36.28 -31.08
N GLY A 1149 9.51 -35.38 -30.23
CA GLY A 1149 10.43 -34.30 -30.59
C GLY A 1149 9.77 -32.99 -31.04
N GLU A 1150 8.45 -32.84 -30.85
CA GLU A 1150 7.71 -31.60 -31.06
C GLU A 1150 7.88 -30.63 -29.87
N TYR A 1151 7.68 -29.32 -30.13
CA TYR A 1151 7.67 -28.30 -29.08
C TYR A 1151 6.30 -28.32 -28.40
N PHE A 1152 6.25 -28.23 -27.07
CA PHE A 1152 5.02 -28.44 -26.31
C PHE A 1152 3.89 -27.49 -26.73
N GLN A 1153 4.15 -26.20 -26.92
CA GLN A 1153 3.11 -25.25 -27.36
C GLN A 1153 2.63 -25.51 -28.79
N ASP A 1154 3.51 -25.97 -29.70
CA ASP A 1154 3.10 -26.34 -31.06
C ASP A 1154 2.18 -27.57 -31.01
N TYR A 1155 2.55 -28.57 -30.21
CA TYR A 1155 1.76 -29.79 -29.98
C TYR A 1155 0.40 -29.48 -29.33
N ALA A 1156 0.40 -28.67 -28.26
CA ALA A 1156 -0.79 -28.28 -27.53
C ALA A 1156 -1.77 -27.49 -28.43
N ALA A 1157 -1.26 -26.58 -29.26
CA ALA A 1157 -2.07 -25.81 -30.20
C ALA A 1157 -2.70 -26.70 -31.28
N GLU A 1158 -1.93 -27.63 -31.86
CA GLU A 1158 -2.46 -28.59 -32.85
C GLU A 1158 -3.51 -29.52 -32.24
N TYR A 1159 -3.27 -30.02 -31.02
CA TYR A 1159 -4.22 -30.84 -30.28
C TYR A 1159 -5.54 -30.08 -30.01
N LEU A 1160 -5.44 -28.82 -29.59
CA LEU A 1160 -6.60 -27.96 -29.35
C LEU A 1160 -7.39 -27.71 -30.65
N GLU A 1161 -6.71 -27.33 -31.74
CA GLU A 1161 -7.36 -27.05 -33.03
C GLU A 1161 -8.11 -28.29 -33.54
N ASP A 1162 -7.48 -29.47 -33.53
CA ASP A 1162 -8.10 -30.72 -33.96
C ASP A 1162 -9.34 -31.07 -33.10
N GLY A 1163 -9.24 -30.92 -31.78
CA GLY A 1163 -10.35 -31.14 -30.85
C GLY A 1163 -11.50 -30.15 -31.08
N LEU A 1164 -11.19 -28.86 -31.21
CA LEU A 1164 -12.18 -27.81 -31.44
C LEU A 1164 -12.88 -27.95 -32.80
N GLU A 1165 -12.21 -28.44 -33.85
CA GLU A 1165 -12.87 -28.70 -35.14
C GLU A 1165 -13.97 -29.77 -35.02
N VAL A 1166 -13.74 -30.81 -34.19
CA VAL A 1166 -14.74 -31.85 -33.92
C VAL A 1166 -15.92 -31.26 -33.16
N VAL A 1167 -15.64 -30.50 -32.09
CA VAL A 1167 -16.67 -29.83 -31.27
C VAL A 1167 -17.48 -28.84 -32.12
N ALA A 1168 -16.80 -27.98 -32.90
CA ALA A 1168 -17.42 -27.02 -33.79
C ALA A 1168 -18.32 -27.71 -34.83
N THR A 1169 -17.88 -28.83 -35.40
CA THR A 1169 -18.69 -29.61 -36.35
C THR A 1169 -19.98 -30.11 -35.71
N VAL A 1170 -19.92 -30.62 -34.47
CA VAL A 1170 -21.09 -31.10 -33.73
C VAL A 1170 -22.03 -29.93 -33.40
N LEU A 1171 -21.48 -28.85 -32.85
CA LEU A 1171 -22.19 -27.63 -32.47
C LEU A 1171 -22.94 -27.00 -33.66
N LEU A 1172 -22.28 -26.86 -34.81
CA LEU A 1172 -22.89 -26.35 -36.04
C LEU A 1172 -24.06 -27.23 -36.53
N GLN A 1173 -23.98 -28.55 -36.36
CA GLN A 1173 -25.05 -29.46 -36.75
C GLN A 1173 -26.21 -29.47 -35.75
N SER A 1174 -25.90 -29.52 -34.45
CA SER A 1174 -26.87 -29.73 -33.38
C SER A 1174 -27.63 -28.45 -33.02
N LEU A 1175 -26.92 -27.33 -32.90
CA LEU A 1175 -27.47 -26.05 -32.47
C LEU A 1175 -27.88 -25.17 -33.65
N PHE A 1176 -27.08 -25.17 -34.73
CA PHE A 1176 -27.33 -24.30 -35.90
C PHE A 1176 -28.01 -25.01 -37.07
N GLY A 1177 -28.21 -26.33 -37.00
CA GLY A 1177 -28.89 -27.10 -38.04
C GLY A 1177 -28.17 -27.12 -39.38
N VAL A 1178 -26.87 -26.84 -39.40
CA VAL A 1178 -26.02 -26.84 -40.59
C VAL A 1178 -25.81 -28.27 -41.06
N ASP A 1179 -25.89 -28.52 -42.38
CA ASP A 1179 -25.67 -29.86 -42.90
C ASP A 1179 -24.19 -30.28 -42.75
N ALA A 1180 -23.93 -31.59 -42.66
CA ALA A 1180 -22.61 -32.09 -42.32
C ALA A 1180 -21.47 -31.63 -43.25
N ALA A 1181 -21.73 -31.44 -44.55
CA ALA A 1181 -20.69 -30.99 -45.48
C ALA A 1181 -20.38 -29.51 -45.31
N THR A 1182 -21.39 -28.70 -45.00
CA THR A 1182 -21.22 -27.28 -44.69
C THR A 1182 -20.60 -27.08 -43.31
N ALA A 1183 -21.02 -27.85 -42.29
CA ALA A 1183 -20.45 -27.81 -40.94
C ALA A 1183 -18.95 -28.09 -40.96
N GLN A 1184 -18.53 -29.13 -41.69
CA GLN A 1184 -17.11 -29.47 -41.83
C GLN A 1184 -16.30 -28.40 -42.61
N ALA A 1185 -16.95 -27.58 -43.45
CA ALA A 1185 -16.28 -26.49 -44.15
C ALA A 1185 -16.15 -25.22 -43.29
N LEU A 1186 -17.00 -25.07 -42.26
CA LEU A 1186 -17.04 -23.91 -41.36
C LEU A 1186 -16.32 -24.16 -40.02
N ALA A 1187 -16.16 -25.43 -39.63
CA ALA A 1187 -15.57 -25.82 -38.36
C ALA A 1187 -14.18 -25.21 -38.11
N PRO A 1188 -13.24 -25.11 -39.08
CA PRO A 1188 -11.94 -24.49 -38.83
C PRO A 1188 -12.03 -23.01 -38.45
N ASP A 1189 -12.98 -22.27 -39.04
CA ASP A 1189 -13.17 -20.85 -38.75
C ASP A 1189 -13.76 -20.64 -37.34
N VAL A 1190 -14.60 -21.57 -36.87
CA VAL A 1190 -15.15 -21.58 -35.50
C VAL A 1190 -14.11 -22.03 -34.49
N ALA A 1191 -13.35 -23.08 -34.79
CA ALA A 1191 -12.26 -23.56 -33.96
C ALA A 1191 -11.22 -22.46 -33.72
N ALA A 1192 -10.85 -21.72 -34.77
CA ALA A 1192 -9.94 -20.58 -34.65
C ALA A 1192 -10.50 -19.45 -33.76
N ALA A 1193 -11.82 -19.24 -33.71
CA ALA A 1193 -12.43 -18.26 -32.82
C ALA A 1193 -12.35 -18.68 -31.34
N TYR A 1194 -12.63 -19.95 -31.04
CA TYR A 1194 -12.46 -20.48 -29.68
C TYR A 1194 -10.99 -20.50 -29.25
N ALA A 1195 -10.09 -20.92 -30.14
CA ALA A 1195 -8.66 -20.96 -29.83
C ALA A 1195 -8.08 -19.56 -29.59
N ALA A 1196 -8.57 -18.55 -30.30
CA ALA A 1196 -8.24 -17.15 -30.02
C ALA A 1196 -8.71 -16.75 -28.63
N HIS A 1197 -9.97 -17.04 -28.30
CA HIS A 1197 -10.52 -16.69 -26.99
C HIS A 1197 -9.84 -17.42 -25.82
N TYR A 1198 -9.39 -18.67 -26.03
CA TYR A 1198 -8.59 -19.38 -25.04
C TYR A 1198 -7.19 -18.79 -24.83
N ALA A 1199 -6.65 -18.11 -25.86
CA ALA A 1199 -5.33 -17.48 -25.75
C ALA A 1199 -5.36 -16.12 -25.05
N GLY A 1200 -6.47 -15.38 -25.14
CA GLY A 1200 -6.61 -13.99 -24.70
C GLY A 1200 -6.07 -12.96 -25.70
N ASP A 1201 -6.36 -11.68 -25.46
CA ASP A 1201 -5.96 -10.50 -26.24
C ASP A 1201 -6.33 -10.62 -27.74
N GLU A 1202 -7.56 -11.03 -28.05
CA GLU A 1202 -7.96 -11.44 -29.40
C GLU A 1202 -7.94 -10.26 -30.38
N THR A 1203 -7.02 -10.33 -31.35
CA THR A 1203 -6.95 -9.36 -32.45
C THR A 1203 -7.23 -10.04 -33.79
N PRO A 1204 -8.46 -9.93 -34.34
CA PRO A 1204 -8.79 -10.58 -35.60
C PRO A 1204 -8.03 -9.92 -36.74
N THR A 1205 -7.36 -10.75 -37.55
CA THR A 1205 -6.70 -10.26 -38.77
C THR A 1205 -7.71 -9.69 -39.77
N ALA A 1206 -7.26 -8.86 -40.72
CA ALA A 1206 -8.12 -8.34 -41.78
C ALA A 1206 -8.84 -9.45 -42.59
N GLU A 1207 -8.23 -10.63 -42.69
CA GLU A 1207 -8.85 -11.81 -43.33
C GLU A 1207 -9.97 -12.41 -42.47
N VAL A 1208 -9.74 -12.57 -41.17
CA VAL A 1208 -10.75 -13.05 -40.20
C VAL A 1208 -11.94 -12.09 -40.16
N LEU A 1209 -11.69 -10.78 -40.06
CA LEU A 1209 -12.74 -9.75 -40.11
C LEU A 1209 -13.56 -9.80 -41.41
N ALA A 1210 -12.93 -10.06 -42.55
CA ALA A 1210 -13.64 -10.20 -43.81
C ALA A 1210 -14.56 -11.43 -43.82
N LYS A 1211 -14.13 -12.54 -43.20
CA LYS A 1211 -14.95 -13.76 -43.05
C LYS A 1211 -16.14 -13.53 -42.10
N ILE A 1212 -15.90 -12.93 -40.93
CA ILE A 1212 -16.95 -12.58 -39.96
C ILE A 1212 -18.02 -11.70 -40.63
N ASN A 1213 -17.61 -10.65 -41.33
CA ASN A 1213 -18.53 -9.77 -42.06
C ASN A 1213 -19.28 -10.49 -43.18
N ALA A 1214 -18.66 -11.46 -43.84
CA ALA A 1214 -19.33 -12.29 -44.84
C ALA A 1214 -20.42 -13.18 -44.21
N TYR A 1215 -20.16 -13.77 -43.05
CA TYR A 1215 -21.16 -14.55 -42.31
C TYR A 1215 -22.33 -13.69 -41.82
N LEU A 1216 -22.04 -12.50 -41.28
CA LEU A 1216 -23.04 -11.52 -40.84
C LEU A 1216 -23.95 -11.05 -41.99
N ALA A 1217 -23.45 -11.01 -43.22
CA ALA A 1217 -24.19 -10.55 -44.39
C ALA A 1217 -25.15 -11.60 -45.00
N ASP A 1218 -25.02 -12.88 -44.64
CA ASP A 1218 -25.92 -13.97 -45.10
C ASP A 1218 -26.91 -14.35 -43.99
N GLU A 1219 -28.21 -14.24 -44.27
CA GLU A 1219 -29.30 -14.52 -43.33
C GLU A 1219 -29.23 -15.94 -42.73
N ASN A 1220 -28.56 -16.90 -43.39
CA ASN A 1220 -28.42 -18.28 -42.88
C ASN A 1220 -27.19 -18.48 -41.99
N THR A 1221 -26.22 -17.57 -42.00
CA THR A 1221 -24.99 -17.64 -41.18
C THR A 1221 -24.80 -16.44 -40.27
N ALA A 1222 -25.77 -15.52 -40.21
CA ALA A 1222 -25.65 -14.30 -39.42
C ALA A 1222 -25.39 -14.56 -37.93
N THR A 1223 -26.07 -15.55 -37.34
CA THR A 1223 -25.86 -15.93 -35.93
C THR A 1223 -24.46 -16.52 -35.70
N LEU A 1224 -23.92 -17.25 -36.68
CA LEU A 1224 -22.54 -17.74 -36.63
C LEU A 1224 -21.53 -16.59 -36.71
N GLY A 1225 -21.78 -15.62 -37.59
CA GLY A 1225 -20.97 -14.41 -37.69
C GLY A 1225 -21.04 -13.54 -36.42
N GLN A 1226 -22.16 -13.55 -35.69
CA GLN A 1226 -22.29 -12.88 -34.40
C GLN A 1226 -21.43 -13.58 -33.34
N MET A 1227 -21.58 -14.90 -33.17
CA MET A 1227 -20.80 -15.70 -32.22
C MET A 1227 -19.29 -15.60 -32.47
N MET A 1228 -18.86 -15.75 -33.73
CA MET A 1228 -17.44 -15.56 -34.07
C MET A 1228 -16.99 -14.12 -33.85
N GLY A 1229 -17.86 -13.14 -34.09
CA GLY A 1229 -17.55 -11.74 -33.84
C GLY A 1229 -17.28 -11.48 -32.37
N THR A 1230 -18.10 -12.01 -31.48
CA THR A 1230 -17.95 -11.82 -30.02
C THR A 1230 -16.72 -12.53 -29.47
N LEU A 1231 -16.43 -13.77 -29.89
CA LEU A 1231 -15.23 -14.52 -29.47
C LEU A 1231 -13.90 -13.93 -30.00
N TRP A 1232 -13.94 -13.12 -31.05
CA TRP A 1232 -12.78 -12.39 -31.57
C TRP A 1232 -12.74 -10.94 -31.09
N THR A 1233 -13.59 -10.55 -30.14
CA THR A 1233 -13.62 -9.20 -29.58
C THR A 1233 -13.10 -9.23 -28.15
N ASP A 1234 -11.86 -8.80 -28.00
CA ASP A 1234 -11.22 -8.50 -26.72
C ASP A 1234 -11.98 -7.34 -26.01
N LEU A 1235 -12.44 -7.61 -24.79
CA LEU A 1235 -13.08 -6.63 -23.91
C LEU A 1235 -12.02 -6.05 -22.97
N ASN A 1236 -11.85 -4.72 -22.96
CA ASN A 1236 -10.88 -4.11 -22.03
C ASN A 1236 -11.14 -4.52 -20.56
N PRO A 1237 -10.07 -4.72 -19.76
CA PRO A 1237 -8.65 -4.55 -20.09
C PRO A 1237 -8.01 -5.70 -20.86
N SER A 1238 -6.74 -5.55 -21.26
CA SER A 1238 -5.92 -6.65 -21.80
C SER A 1238 -5.74 -7.81 -20.80
N ASP A 1239 -5.55 -9.01 -21.33
CA ASP A 1239 -5.51 -10.27 -20.57
C ASP A 1239 -4.09 -10.73 -20.25
N GLY A 1240 -3.12 -10.31 -21.06
CA GLY A 1240 -1.73 -10.73 -20.95
C GLY A 1240 -0.98 -10.05 -19.80
N ALA A 1241 -1.08 -8.73 -19.69
CA ALA A 1241 -0.45 -7.96 -18.63
C ALA A 1241 -1.23 -6.67 -18.34
N VAL A 1242 -1.79 -6.55 -17.14
CA VAL A 1242 -2.64 -5.42 -16.76
C VAL A 1242 -2.25 -4.85 -15.40
N PHE A 1243 -2.31 -3.53 -15.31
CA PHE A 1243 -2.33 -2.79 -14.05
C PHE A 1243 -3.75 -2.32 -13.76
N ILE A 1244 -4.22 -2.50 -12.54
CA ILE A 1244 -5.55 -2.11 -12.06
C ILE A 1244 -5.37 -1.20 -10.84
N ASP A 1245 -6.01 -0.04 -10.88
CA ASP A 1245 -6.21 0.82 -9.72
C ASP A 1245 -7.49 0.37 -8.99
N LEU A 1246 -7.33 -0.13 -7.76
CA LEU A 1246 -8.42 -0.68 -6.95
C LEU A 1246 -9.28 0.40 -6.28
N VAL A 1247 -8.91 1.68 -6.37
CA VAL A 1247 -9.71 2.79 -5.88
C VAL A 1247 -10.64 3.30 -6.98
N THR A 1248 -10.08 3.54 -8.17
CA THR A 1248 -10.83 4.12 -9.30
C THR A 1248 -11.48 3.05 -10.19
N GLY A 1249 -10.95 1.83 -10.15
CA GLY A 1249 -11.27 0.78 -11.09
C GLY A 1249 -10.80 1.09 -12.51
N GLU A 1250 -9.84 2.00 -12.70
CA GLU A 1250 -9.19 2.19 -14.00
C GLU A 1250 -8.12 1.11 -14.22
N SER A 1251 -7.92 0.72 -15.47
CA SER A 1251 -6.92 -0.28 -15.84
C SER A 1251 -6.07 0.18 -17.03
N VAL A 1252 -4.81 -0.26 -17.03
CA VAL A 1252 -3.81 0.04 -18.06
C VAL A 1252 -3.20 -1.27 -18.54
N ASP A 1253 -3.18 -1.44 -19.86
CA ASP A 1253 -2.46 -2.51 -20.53
C ASP A 1253 -0.95 -2.24 -20.45
N LEU A 1254 -0.21 -3.12 -19.79
CA LEU A 1254 1.24 -3.00 -19.57
C LEU A 1254 2.06 -3.47 -20.78
N SER A 1255 1.44 -4.12 -21.76
CA SER A 1255 2.09 -4.58 -22.99
C SER A 1255 2.25 -3.49 -24.06
N LYS A 1256 1.46 -2.40 -23.95
CA LYS A 1256 1.43 -1.25 -24.87
C LYS A 1256 2.27 -0.08 -24.36
#